data_AF-A0A084W2X8-F1
#
_entry.id   AF-A0A084W2X8-F1
#
_cell.length_a   1.000
_cell.length_b   1.000
_cell.length_c   1.000
_cell.angle_alpha   90.00
_cell.angle_beta   90.00
_cell.angle_gamma   90.00
#
_symmetry.space_group_name_H-M   'P 1'
#
loop_
_entity.id
_entity.type
_entity.pdbx_description
1 polymer ?
#
loop_
_entity_poly.entity_id
_entity_poly.type
_entity_poly.pdbx_seq_one_letter_code
_entity_poly.pdbx_strand_id
1 'polypeptide(L)'
;MATDTLHYQPEDGFILRARRSTYWARKMASLIGIWPHVDVGLRVRWYRMLYYFMLSMHWFNTYLQMEYFFRNLGNLSLVIQGLCTFGSICTTGIKAMRMHAYEAEIWDIWKAMENASFFKKVKFLRRGDNKPIFERIDKNIERQWKEVQLNLRFYCLVVGAVAFTYSIIPACSNLYNQFQGNEFNRSFVYNTYYPLIQEYVRRSPLFELLFCSESLSGFTTWAGVVAFDGLYVVLVLYATSLMRMLGELMQETTNPAFSDEERAFFLRECLQQHIQTIELIKKINALFAPVLLVQLLTSTSIICVIAFAASISTDEGESQKALMVLYLIAAIYQLFQFCWYGQRLQNESTRLPLAVYDAHWESCTQTFKSSYHILLMSSQRQIDIRAWSFSVMSLETFSTEIKECCGCAFVNSAPEFVPPLEKLIDFSEIDVILISNYTNMLALPYITEGTGFCGTVYATEPTLQIGRFFLEELVEYIEASPKESTARMWKEIQHQLPVPLNDVFKPKNWRHLFSMDAVNKSLARVQMTGYDQKLDIFGALQVTPISSGFCLGSSNWTIVSGQEKISYISGSSTLTTHPRPINQTALKYSDVVIMTGLTQAPHVNPDAMLGELCMNVMMTLRNGGSVLIPCYPSGVVYDLFECLSVSLDNQGFTQIPMFFISPVADSSLAYSNILAEWLSTSKQNKVYIPDEPFPHANLVKNAKLKHFKHIDSEGFSTEFRQPCVVFCGHPSLRFGDAVHFVELWGSNPLHTIIFTEPDFPHMQALAPYQPLAIKTVYCPIETSLNFQQANKLIKELKPGVLVIPENYTHPPPIAPQKLDLVIDQVPDKMIIKFKRGEVIKLPLKRKRGRVFLNPKMAKTIVPQEVQPGVTISTLTGVLQVKDNIHDLLPLEPSKEELEEHKSKSGPPQPNSQLRNIKYEWGTLDINLLLKKLAQDGFTDIKVEQGSAEEVTLILPSEDTVIKVSEKSTEIVCGGKQSLRLKLRDLLLQCVQSF
;
A
#
# COMPACT_ATOMS: atom_id res chain seq x y z
N MET A 1 66.45 -16.08 -31.84
CA MET A 1 66.55 -15.90 -30.38
C MET A 1 65.23 -15.33 -29.91
N ALA A 2 64.42 -16.16 -29.26
CA ALA A 2 63.16 -15.76 -28.67
C ALA A 2 63.45 -14.89 -27.44
N THR A 3 63.03 -13.64 -27.46
CA THR A 3 62.92 -12.83 -26.25
C THR A 3 61.65 -13.26 -25.54
N ASP A 4 61.78 -14.20 -24.61
CA ASP A 4 60.80 -14.46 -23.56
C ASP A 4 60.52 -13.14 -22.81
N THR A 5 59.48 -12.43 -23.22
CA THR A 5 58.91 -11.35 -22.41
C THR A 5 58.36 -12.00 -21.16
N LEU A 6 58.97 -11.69 -19.99
CA LEU A 6 58.53 -12.14 -18.67
C LEU A 6 57.02 -11.96 -18.51
N HIS A 7 56.25 -13.04 -18.72
CA HIS A 7 54.85 -13.09 -18.36
C HIS A 7 54.75 -13.00 -16.83
N TYR A 8 54.07 -11.99 -16.33
CA TYR A 8 53.84 -11.84 -14.90
C TYR A 8 53.04 -13.06 -14.36
N GLN A 9 53.61 -13.78 -13.39
CA GLN A 9 53.08 -15.02 -12.80
C GLN A 9 52.66 -14.80 -11.33
N PRO A 10 51.43 -14.30 -11.08
CA PRO A 10 50.91 -14.04 -9.72
C PRO A 10 50.45 -15.29 -8.95
N GLU A 11 50.58 -16.45 -9.59
CA GLU A 11 49.91 -17.68 -9.19
C GLU A 11 50.48 -18.23 -7.88
N ASP A 12 51.79 -18.10 -7.66
CA ASP A 12 52.47 -18.65 -6.48
C ASP A 12 52.03 -17.96 -5.18
N GLY A 13 51.85 -16.62 -5.23
CA GLY A 13 51.33 -15.85 -4.11
C GLY A 13 49.85 -16.15 -3.84
N PHE A 14 49.06 -16.33 -4.89
CA PHE A 14 47.63 -16.65 -4.79
C PHE A 14 47.40 -18.03 -4.17
N ILE A 15 48.11 -19.07 -4.65
CA ILE A 15 48.00 -20.45 -4.13
C ILE A 15 48.30 -20.47 -2.64
N LEU A 16 49.39 -19.83 -2.21
CA LEU A 16 49.78 -19.78 -0.80
C LEU A 16 48.72 -19.07 0.06
N ARG A 17 48.15 -17.97 -0.44
CA ARG A 17 47.08 -17.23 0.25
C ARG A 17 45.80 -18.06 0.35
N ALA A 18 45.37 -18.72 -0.73
CA ALA A 18 44.21 -19.61 -0.72
C ALA A 18 44.37 -20.76 0.28
N ARG A 19 45.55 -21.38 0.34
CA ARG A 19 45.88 -22.42 1.34
C ARG A 19 45.84 -21.90 2.78
N ARG A 20 46.40 -20.73 3.03
CA ARG A 20 46.40 -20.11 4.37
C ARG A 20 44.99 -19.73 4.83
N SER A 21 44.18 -19.18 3.94
CA SER A 21 42.80 -18.76 4.24
C SER A 21 41.85 -19.93 4.46
N THR A 22 42.06 -21.04 3.77
CA THR A 22 41.27 -22.28 3.96
C THR A 22 41.77 -23.16 5.08
N TYR A 23 42.90 -22.83 5.74
CA TYR A 23 43.59 -23.70 6.69
C TYR A 23 42.67 -24.24 7.80
N TRP A 24 41.91 -23.37 8.46
CA TRP A 24 41.08 -23.76 9.59
C TRP A 24 39.89 -24.63 9.16
N ALA A 25 39.18 -24.24 8.11
CA ALA A 25 38.07 -25.03 7.56
C ALA A 25 38.56 -26.43 7.14
N ARG A 26 39.69 -26.49 6.42
CA ARG A 26 40.32 -27.74 5.99
C ARG A 26 40.78 -28.61 7.14
N LYS A 27 41.50 -28.03 8.11
CA LYS A 27 42.08 -28.76 9.24
C LYS A 27 40.96 -29.36 10.08
N MET A 28 39.91 -28.59 10.37
CA MET A 28 38.76 -29.09 11.12
C MET A 28 38.01 -30.18 10.36
N ALA A 29 37.77 -30.00 9.06
CA ALA A 29 37.17 -31.04 8.22
C ALA A 29 38.02 -32.31 8.12
N SER A 30 39.34 -32.19 8.12
CA SER A 30 40.28 -33.33 8.07
C SER A 30 40.31 -34.10 9.39
N LEU A 31 40.18 -33.40 10.53
CA LEU A 31 40.15 -34.01 11.87
C LEU A 31 38.91 -34.90 12.09
N ILE A 32 37.79 -34.56 11.46
CA ILE A 32 36.56 -35.35 11.47
C ILE A 32 36.45 -36.33 10.27
N GLY A 33 37.46 -36.37 9.39
CA GLY A 33 37.52 -37.27 8.24
C GLY A 33 36.59 -36.92 7.06
N ILE A 34 36.02 -35.70 7.02
CA ILE A 34 35.05 -35.26 5.99
C ILE A 34 35.74 -34.62 4.77
N TRP A 35 36.96 -34.10 4.92
CA TRP A 35 37.62 -33.38 3.83
C TRP A 35 37.89 -34.29 2.62
N PRO A 36 37.64 -33.83 1.37
CA PRO A 36 37.88 -34.64 0.18
C PRO A 36 39.37 -34.98 0.05
N HIS A 37 39.70 -36.27 0.04
CA HIS A 37 41.08 -36.75 0.00
C HIS A 37 41.32 -37.60 -1.26
N VAL A 38 41.52 -36.93 -2.40
CA VAL A 38 41.91 -37.61 -3.65
C VAL A 38 43.42 -37.96 -3.66
N ASP A 39 44.25 -37.28 -2.86
CA ASP A 39 45.72 -37.44 -2.89
C ASP A 39 46.32 -38.43 -1.86
N VAL A 40 45.50 -39.11 -1.04
CA VAL A 40 46.00 -39.83 0.15
C VAL A 40 45.93 -41.36 0.05
N GLY A 41 46.21 -41.95 -1.12
CA GLY A 41 46.48 -43.40 -1.32
C GLY A 41 45.84 -44.39 -0.32
N LEU A 42 46.65 -45.26 0.32
CA LEU A 42 46.23 -46.27 1.30
C LEU A 42 45.56 -45.71 2.58
N ARG A 43 45.64 -44.40 2.87
CA ARG A 43 45.09 -43.81 4.10
C ARG A 43 43.64 -43.33 3.95
N VAL A 44 43.11 -43.20 2.73
CA VAL A 44 41.69 -42.82 2.49
C VAL A 44 40.73 -43.76 3.23
N ARG A 45 41.03 -45.06 3.27
CA ARG A 45 40.21 -46.06 3.97
C ARG A 45 40.15 -45.79 5.48
N TRP A 46 41.26 -45.39 6.09
CA TRP A 46 41.33 -45.04 7.51
C TRP A 46 40.54 -43.78 7.83
N TYR A 47 40.68 -42.71 7.03
CA TYR A 47 39.91 -41.48 7.22
C TYR A 47 38.41 -41.67 7.02
N ARG A 48 38.00 -42.52 6.07
CA ARG A 48 36.59 -42.90 5.90
C ARG A 48 36.04 -43.70 7.08
N MET A 49 36.82 -44.65 7.62
CA MET A 49 36.43 -45.35 8.84
C MET A 49 36.30 -44.37 10.02
N LEU A 50 37.24 -43.44 10.17
CA LEU A 50 37.18 -42.39 11.18
C LEU A 50 35.93 -41.52 11.03
N TYR A 51 35.59 -41.09 9.81
CA TYR A 51 34.37 -40.33 9.55
C TYR A 51 33.11 -41.09 9.96
N TYR A 52 32.93 -42.33 9.50
CA TYR A 52 31.74 -43.11 9.86
C TYR A 52 31.66 -43.40 11.36
N PHE A 53 32.81 -43.62 12.01
CA PHE A 53 32.88 -43.77 13.47
C PHE A 53 32.43 -42.48 14.18
N MET A 54 33.00 -41.33 13.82
CA MET A 54 32.67 -40.03 14.40
C MET A 54 31.21 -39.65 14.16
N LEU A 55 30.70 -39.92 12.95
CA LEU A 55 29.31 -39.68 12.57
C LEU A 55 28.34 -40.60 13.33
N SER A 56 28.68 -41.88 13.48
CA SER A 56 27.88 -42.84 14.25
C SER A 56 27.81 -42.44 15.72
N MET A 57 28.93 -42.04 16.33
CA MET A 57 28.96 -41.55 17.71
C MET A 57 28.16 -40.25 17.84
N HIS A 58 28.26 -39.35 16.88
CA HIS A 58 27.49 -38.10 16.89
C HIS A 58 25.98 -38.34 16.81
N TRP A 59 25.50 -39.21 15.90
CA TRP A 59 24.07 -39.55 15.80
C TRP A 59 23.55 -40.30 17.01
N PHE A 60 24.35 -41.19 17.59
CA PHE A 60 24.00 -41.85 18.85
C PHE A 60 23.75 -40.81 19.96
N ASN A 61 24.67 -39.85 20.13
CA ASN A 61 24.50 -38.76 21.10
C ASN A 61 23.34 -37.82 20.73
N THR A 62 23.08 -37.60 19.44
CA THR A 62 21.95 -36.80 18.95
C THR A 62 20.61 -37.43 19.36
N TYR A 63 20.49 -38.75 19.23
CA TYR A 63 19.31 -39.50 19.66
C TYR A 63 19.07 -39.37 21.18
N LEU A 64 20.13 -39.48 21.99
CA LEU A 64 20.03 -39.32 23.45
C LEU A 64 19.58 -37.90 23.85
N GLN A 65 20.05 -36.88 23.13
CA GLN A 65 19.64 -35.48 23.33
C GLN A 65 18.19 -35.25 22.87
N MET A 66 17.77 -35.87 21.77
CA MET A 66 16.39 -35.83 21.29
C MET A 66 15.43 -36.41 22.35
N GLU A 67 15.73 -37.61 22.87
CA GLU A 67 14.94 -38.24 23.95
C GLU A 67 14.85 -37.36 25.20
N TYR A 68 15.97 -36.74 25.60
CA TYR A 68 15.98 -35.81 26.72
C TYR A 68 15.08 -34.59 26.48
N PHE A 69 15.14 -33.99 25.29
CA PHE A 69 14.32 -32.82 24.94
C PHE A 69 12.82 -33.13 24.97
N PHE A 70 12.38 -34.19 24.28
CA PHE A 70 10.94 -34.51 24.18
C PHE A 70 10.31 -34.92 25.51
N ARG A 71 11.07 -35.58 26.40
CA ARG A 71 10.55 -35.98 27.73
C ARG A 71 10.39 -34.81 28.69
N ASN A 72 11.19 -33.75 28.52
CA ASN A 72 11.19 -32.61 29.43
C ASN A 72 10.31 -31.45 28.95
N LEU A 73 9.48 -31.63 27.91
CA LEU A 73 8.59 -30.59 27.38
C LEU A 73 7.71 -29.88 28.43
N GLY A 74 7.43 -30.53 29.57
CA GLY A 74 6.69 -29.95 30.69
C GLY A 74 7.48 -29.02 31.62
N ASN A 75 8.82 -28.93 31.49
CA ASN A 75 9.67 -28.09 32.34
C ASN A 75 10.49 -27.11 31.48
N LEU A 76 10.09 -25.84 31.52
CA LEU A 76 10.62 -24.78 30.67
C LEU A 76 12.15 -24.63 30.76
N SER A 77 12.77 -24.71 31.94
CA SER A 77 14.22 -24.52 32.08
C SER A 77 15.02 -25.65 31.44
N LEU A 78 14.54 -26.90 31.58
CA LEU A 78 15.16 -28.07 30.95
C LEU A 78 14.93 -28.10 29.43
N VAL A 79 13.78 -27.58 28.97
CA VAL A 79 13.49 -27.41 27.53
C VAL A 79 14.45 -26.40 26.90
N ILE A 80 14.70 -25.27 27.55
CA ILE A 80 15.62 -24.23 27.05
C ILE A 80 17.02 -24.83 26.88
N GLN A 81 17.52 -25.54 27.90
CA GLN A 81 18.83 -26.18 27.87
C GLN A 81 18.90 -27.29 26.81
N GLY A 82 17.87 -28.14 26.73
CA GLY A 82 17.79 -29.24 25.77
C GLY A 82 17.64 -28.78 24.32
N LEU A 83 16.92 -27.69 24.06
CA LEU A 83 16.71 -27.16 22.71
C LEU A 83 18.01 -26.63 22.09
N CYS A 84 18.82 -25.92 22.88
CA CYS A 84 20.10 -25.37 22.44
C CYS A 84 21.06 -26.49 22.01
N THR A 85 21.26 -27.49 22.89
CA THR A 85 22.16 -28.62 22.61
C THR A 85 21.63 -29.48 21.46
N PHE A 86 20.35 -29.84 21.49
CA PHE A 86 19.71 -30.63 20.42
C PHE A 86 19.78 -29.93 19.06
N GLY A 87 19.46 -28.64 18.99
CA GLY A 87 19.49 -27.85 17.76
C GLY A 87 20.89 -27.77 17.15
N SER A 88 21.92 -27.47 17.95
CA SER A 88 23.31 -27.42 17.48
C SER A 88 23.85 -28.75 16.99
N ILE A 89 23.57 -29.83 17.72
CA ILE A 89 24.06 -31.16 17.37
C ILE A 89 23.35 -31.64 16.09
N CYS A 90 22.03 -31.51 16.01
CA CYS A 90 21.24 -31.89 14.84
C CYS A 90 21.67 -31.12 13.57
N THR A 91 21.83 -29.80 13.67
CA THR A 91 22.30 -28.98 12.53
C THR A 91 23.71 -29.37 12.08
N THR A 92 24.58 -29.76 13.00
CA THR A 92 25.94 -30.22 12.65
C THR A 92 25.94 -31.57 11.94
N GLY A 93 25.09 -32.51 12.37
CA GLY A 93 24.87 -33.77 11.65
C GLY A 93 24.43 -33.52 10.19
N ILE A 94 23.50 -32.58 9.98
CA ILE A 94 23.04 -32.17 8.64
C ILE A 94 24.18 -31.54 7.82
N LYS A 95 24.97 -30.64 8.42
CA LYS A 95 26.16 -30.03 7.79
C LYS A 95 27.16 -31.08 7.34
N ALA A 96 27.48 -32.04 8.21
CA ALA A 96 28.41 -33.13 7.93
C ALA A 96 27.93 -34.05 6.80
N MET A 97 26.65 -34.44 6.80
CA MET A 97 26.05 -35.22 5.72
C MET A 97 26.05 -34.44 4.39
N ARG A 98 25.73 -33.15 4.42
CA ARG A 98 25.70 -32.31 3.22
C ARG A 98 27.09 -32.14 2.60
N MET A 99 28.12 -31.90 3.42
CA MET A 99 29.50 -31.82 2.95
C MET A 99 29.98 -33.12 2.33
N HIS A 100 29.61 -34.27 2.90
CA HIS A 100 29.96 -35.56 2.32
C HIS A 100 29.21 -35.84 1.01
N ALA A 101 27.92 -35.49 0.93
CA ALA A 101 27.11 -35.67 -0.28
C ALA A 101 27.61 -34.85 -1.48
N TYR A 102 28.27 -33.72 -1.23
CA TYR A 102 28.83 -32.82 -2.24
C TYR A 102 30.37 -32.80 -2.23
N GLU A 103 31.00 -33.88 -1.72
CA GLU A 103 32.46 -33.96 -1.56
C GLU A 103 33.20 -33.73 -2.90
N ALA A 104 32.67 -34.27 -4.00
CA ALA A 104 33.24 -34.12 -5.34
C ALA A 104 33.15 -32.67 -5.85
N GLU A 105 31.97 -32.04 -5.75
CA GLU A 105 31.77 -30.66 -6.18
C GLU A 105 32.60 -29.68 -5.34
N ILE A 106 32.67 -29.89 -4.02
CA ILE A 106 33.50 -29.09 -3.11
C ILE A 106 34.96 -29.18 -3.51
N TRP A 107 35.45 -30.39 -3.82
CA TRP A 107 36.82 -30.60 -4.27
C TRP A 107 37.11 -29.89 -5.58
N ASP A 108 36.22 -29.98 -6.57
CA ASP A 108 36.39 -29.34 -7.88
C ASP A 108 36.44 -27.82 -7.75
N ILE A 109 35.52 -27.23 -6.97
CA ILE A 109 35.50 -25.79 -6.71
C ILE A 109 36.76 -25.37 -5.96
N TRP A 110 37.15 -26.12 -4.92
CA TRP A 110 38.32 -25.81 -4.12
C TRP A 110 39.61 -25.91 -4.95
N LYS A 111 39.76 -26.93 -5.79
CA LYS A 111 40.91 -27.11 -6.68
C LYS A 111 40.96 -26.04 -7.77
N ALA A 112 39.80 -25.63 -8.30
CA ALA A 112 39.71 -24.51 -9.23
C ALA A 112 40.16 -23.19 -8.57
N MET A 113 39.71 -22.94 -7.35
CA MET A 113 40.12 -21.80 -6.54
C MET A 113 41.61 -21.84 -6.21
N GLU A 114 42.13 -22.94 -5.65
CA GLU A 114 43.54 -23.09 -5.26
C GLU A 114 44.48 -22.85 -6.45
N ASN A 115 44.18 -23.45 -7.61
CA ASN A 115 44.97 -23.28 -8.82
C ASN A 115 44.71 -21.96 -9.54
N ALA A 116 43.97 -21.02 -8.95
CA ALA A 116 43.60 -19.74 -9.56
C ALA A 116 43.03 -19.89 -10.98
N SER A 117 42.32 -20.98 -11.27
CA SER A 117 41.99 -21.40 -12.66
C SER A 117 41.20 -20.34 -13.43
N PHE A 118 40.34 -19.62 -12.73
CA PHE A 118 39.56 -18.49 -13.24
C PHE A 118 40.45 -17.31 -13.66
N PHE A 119 41.50 -17.00 -12.90
CA PHE A 119 42.50 -16.00 -13.28
C PHE A 119 43.34 -16.50 -14.45
N LYS A 120 43.67 -17.80 -14.48
CA LYS A 120 44.45 -18.41 -15.57
C LYS A 120 43.77 -18.34 -16.93
N LYS A 121 42.44 -18.29 -16.94
CA LYS A 121 41.66 -18.24 -18.18
C LYS A 121 41.66 -16.86 -18.82
N VAL A 122 41.87 -15.77 -18.07
CA VAL A 122 41.92 -14.40 -18.61
C VAL A 122 43.26 -14.16 -19.29
N LYS A 123 43.31 -14.39 -20.61
CA LYS A 123 44.56 -14.30 -21.38
C LYS A 123 45.11 -12.87 -21.47
N PHE A 124 44.22 -11.88 -21.42
CA PHE A 124 44.55 -10.46 -21.55
C PHE A 124 45.51 -9.96 -20.46
N LEU A 125 45.29 -10.37 -19.21
CA LEU A 125 46.13 -10.01 -18.05
C LEU A 125 47.57 -10.54 -18.15
N ARG A 126 47.86 -11.45 -19.08
CA ARG A 126 49.18 -12.06 -19.27
C ARG A 126 49.98 -11.44 -20.42
N ARG A 127 49.40 -10.55 -21.23
CA ARG A 127 50.11 -9.85 -22.31
C ARG A 127 50.70 -8.51 -21.81
N GLY A 128 52.02 -8.33 -21.93
CA GLY A 128 52.68 -7.01 -21.89
C GLY A 128 52.58 -6.18 -20.59
N ASP A 129 52.73 -4.85 -20.74
CA ASP A 129 52.85 -3.80 -19.70
C ASP A 129 51.62 -3.61 -18.76
N ASN A 130 50.66 -4.53 -18.74
CA ASN A 130 49.44 -4.49 -17.92
C ASN A 130 49.65 -4.88 -16.43
N LYS A 131 50.91 -4.99 -16.01
CA LYS A 131 51.35 -5.28 -14.63
C LYS A 131 50.67 -4.42 -13.54
N PRO A 132 50.49 -3.09 -13.68
CA PRO A 132 49.91 -2.27 -12.60
C PRO A 132 48.42 -2.54 -12.36
N ILE A 133 47.67 -2.95 -13.38
CA ILE A 133 46.25 -3.35 -13.24
C ILE A 133 46.18 -4.60 -12.38
N PHE A 134 47.04 -5.58 -12.65
CA PHE A 134 47.09 -6.80 -11.85
C PHE A 134 47.52 -6.52 -10.41
N GLU A 135 48.58 -5.74 -10.18
CA GLU A 135 49.05 -5.44 -8.82
C GLU A 135 47.96 -4.78 -7.96
N ARG A 136 47.10 -3.96 -8.57
CA ARG A 136 45.93 -3.36 -7.92
C ARG A 136 44.89 -4.40 -7.52
N ILE A 137 44.54 -5.30 -8.45
CA ILE A 137 43.59 -6.40 -8.21
C ILE A 137 44.13 -7.35 -7.14
N ASP A 138 45.41 -7.72 -7.20
CA ASP A 138 46.05 -8.64 -6.25
C ASP A 138 46.05 -8.07 -4.82
N LYS A 139 46.34 -6.77 -4.68
CA LYS A 139 46.32 -6.07 -3.39
C LYS A 139 44.91 -6.03 -2.79
N ASN A 140 43.88 -5.81 -3.62
CA ASN A 140 42.48 -5.83 -3.18
C ASN A 140 42.07 -7.23 -2.71
N ILE A 141 42.44 -8.26 -3.47
CA ILE A 141 42.21 -9.67 -3.14
C ILE A 141 42.94 -10.04 -1.84
N GLU A 142 44.21 -9.64 -1.68
CA GLU A 142 45.00 -9.91 -0.48
C GLU A 142 44.34 -9.35 0.79
N ARG A 143 43.79 -8.13 0.72
CA ARG A 143 43.06 -7.52 1.85
C ARG A 143 41.85 -8.36 2.26
N GLN A 144 41.06 -8.83 1.29
CA GLN A 144 39.88 -9.66 1.53
C GLN A 144 40.26 -11.02 2.16
N TRP A 145 41.34 -11.64 1.70
CA TRP A 145 41.81 -12.90 2.29
C TRP A 145 42.32 -12.75 3.73
N LYS A 146 43.01 -11.65 4.06
CA LYS A 146 43.44 -11.35 5.44
C LYS A 146 42.24 -11.17 6.37
N GLU A 147 41.20 -10.50 5.92
CA GLU A 147 39.93 -10.33 6.65
C GLU A 147 39.32 -11.70 6.99
N VAL A 148 39.18 -12.59 5.99
CA VAL A 148 38.63 -13.95 6.21
C VAL A 148 39.51 -14.79 7.12
N GLN A 149 40.83 -14.69 7.02
CA GLN A 149 41.74 -15.40 7.94
C GLN A 149 41.53 -14.98 9.39
N LEU A 150 41.39 -13.68 9.64
CA LEU A 150 41.14 -13.16 10.99
C LEU A 150 39.76 -13.59 11.48
N ASN A 151 38.74 -13.45 10.63
CA ASN A 151 37.36 -13.83 10.93
C ASN A 151 37.25 -15.33 11.28
N LEU A 152 37.82 -16.23 10.47
CA LEU A 152 37.77 -17.67 10.73
C LEU A 152 38.56 -18.09 11.97
N ARG A 153 39.66 -17.41 12.31
CA ARG A 153 40.40 -17.64 13.56
C ARG A 153 39.55 -17.28 14.77
N PHE A 154 38.94 -16.10 14.73
CA PHE A 154 38.06 -15.63 15.79
C PHE A 154 36.82 -16.52 15.91
N TYR A 155 36.19 -16.87 14.79
CA TYR A 155 35.05 -17.80 14.74
C TYR A 155 35.37 -19.18 15.33
N CYS A 156 36.52 -19.75 14.96
CA CYS A 156 36.99 -21.01 15.52
C CYS A 156 37.18 -20.94 17.05
N LEU A 157 37.69 -19.81 17.56
CA LEU A 157 37.86 -19.57 18.99
C LEU A 157 36.52 -19.43 19.70
N VAL A 158 35.59 -18.61 19.20
CA VAL A 158 34.28 -18.37 19.82
C VAL A 158 33.46 -19.65 19.90
N VAL A 159 33.31 -20.38 18.78
CA VAL A 159 32.55 -21.64 18.76
C VAL A 159 33.28 -22.72 19.58
N GLY A 160 34.62 -22.72 19.55
CA GLY A 160 35.42 -23.64 20.35
C GLY A 160 35.24 -23.41 21.85
N ALA A 161 35.26 -22.16 22.30
CA ALA A 161 35.03 -21.81 23.69
C ALA A 161 33.68 -22.35 24.19
N VAL A 162 32.62 -22.17 23.41
CA VAL A 162 31.29 -22.75 23.71
C VAL A 162 31.37 -24.27 23.81
N ALA A 163 31.90 -24.95 22.78
CA ALA A 163 31.94 -26.41 22.78
C ALA A 163 32.77 -26.99 23.95
N PHE A 164 33.91 -26.40 24.26
CA PHE A 164 34.76 -26.86 25.37
C PHE A 164 34.14 -26.58 26.74
N THR A 165 33.38 -25.49 26.91
CA THR A 165 32.72 -25.22 28.21
C THR A 165 31.77 -26.33 28.64
N TYR A 166 31.07 -26.98 27.71
CA TYR A 166 30.22 -28.15 27.99
C TYR A 166 30.99 -29.36 28.54
N SER A 167 32.25 -29.56 28.16
CA SER A 167 33.07 -30.65 28.70
C SER A 167 33.86 -30.25 29.94
N ILE A 168 34.38 -29.01 29.99
CA ILE A 168 35.24 -28.53 31.08
C ILE A 168 34.45 -28.33 32.37
N ILE A 169 33.27 -27.70 32.32
CA ILE A 169 32.50 -27.39 33.54
C ILE A 169 32.10 -28.68 34.28
N PRO A 170 31.53 -29.72 33.63
CA PRO A 170 31.25 -31.00 34.28
C PRO A 170 32.51 -31.74 34.73
N ALA A 171 33.61 -31.69 33.97
CA ALA A 171 34.88 -32.30 34.38
C ALA A 171 35.41 -31.68 35.68
N CYS A 172 35.41 -30.35 35.79
CA CYS A 172 35.80 -29.63 37.00
C CYS A 172 34.85 -29.93 38.18
N SER A 173 33.54 -29.95 37.92
CA SER A 173 32.53 -30.31 38.93
C SER A 173 32.73 -31.73 39.46
N ASN A 174 33.01 -32.70 38.58
CA ASN A 174 33.28 -34.08 38.96
C ASN A 174 34.56 -34.22 39.78
N LEU A 175 35.63 -33.52 39.37
CA LEU A 175 36.88 -33.49 40.12
C LEU A 175 36.69 -32.87 41.51
N TYR A 176 35.93 -31.78 41.62
CA TYR A 176 35.57 -31.16 42.89
C TYR A 176 34.76 -32.11 43.79
N ASN A 177 33.76 -32.79 43.23
CA ASN A 177 32.95 -33.77 43.98
C ASN A 177 33.79 -34.96 44.45
N GLN A 178 34.78 -35.39 43.66
CA GLN A 178 35.74 -36.42 44.06
C GLN A 178 36.62 -35.95 45.23
N PHE A 179 37.11 -34.71 45.22
CA PHE A 179 37.86 -34.14 46.35
C PHE A 179 37.02 -34.02 47.62
N GLN A 180 35.71 -33.76 47.49
CA GLN A 180 34.74 -33.69 48.59
C GLN A 180 34.29 -35.08 49.11
N GLY A 181 34.74 -36.19 48.50
CA GLY A 181 34.30 -37.55 48.86
C GLY A 181 32.89 -37.92 48.35
N ASN A 182 32.28 -37.11 47.49
CA ASN A 182 30.95 -37.32 46.92
C ASN A 182 31.02 -38.08 45.58
N GLU A 183 31.60 -39.28 45.57
CA GLU A 183 31.91 -40.04 44.34
C GLU A 183 30.69 -40.42 43.47
N PHE A 184 29.49 -40.43 44.05
CA PHE A 184 28.23 -40.78 43.35
C PHE A 184 27.55 -39.61 42.64
N ASN A 185 27.94 -38.37 42.91
CA ASN A 185 27.35 -37.18 42.28
C ASN A 185 28.15 -36.75 41.04
N ARG A 186 28.14 -37.61 40.01
CA ARG A 186 28.84 -37.37 38.74
C ARG A 186 27.91 -36.74 37.69
N SER A 187 28.36 -35.63 37.12
CA SER A 187 27.69 -34.84 36.08
C SER A 187 28.18 -35.23 34.68
N PHE A 188 27.25 -35.36 33.73
CA PHE A 188 27.54 -35.63 32.31
C PHE A 188 27.89 -34.35 31.54
N VAL A 189 28.42 -34.47 30.31
CA VAL A 189 28.77 -33.33 29.45
C VAL A 189 27.50 -32.61 29.01
N TYR A 190 26.48 -33.39 28.66
CA TYR A 190 25.15 -32.90 28.36
C TYR A 190 24.13 -33.53 29.32
N ASN A 191 23.01 -32.85 29.52
CA ASN A 191 21.88 -33.48 30.18
C ASN A 191 21.27 -34.51 29.20
N THR A 192 21.56 -35.79 29.41
CA THR A 192 21.07 -36.91 28.59
C THR A 192 20.22 -37.86 29.43
N TYR A 193 19.34 -38.61 28.76
CA TYR A 193 18.60 -39.71 29.37
C TYR A 193 18.99 -41.04 28.72
N TYR A 194 19.27 -42.06 29.55
CA TYR A 194 19.73 -43.38 29.10
C TYR A 194 18.70 -44.46 29.47
N PRO A 195 17.72 -44.77 28.59
CA PRO A 195 16.53 -45.56 28.96
C PRO A 195 16.81 -46.96 29.51
N LEU A 196 17.85 -47.64 29.03
CA LEU A 196 18.12 -49.05 29.32
C LEU A 196 19.14 -49.29 30.42
N ILE A 197 19.88 -48.26 30.85
CA ILE A 197 21.07 -48.40 31.71
C ILE A 197 21.14 -47.35 32.84
N GLN A 198 20.05 -46.62 33.08
CA GLN A 198 19.99 -45.50 34.03
C GLN A 198 20.59 -45.81 35.42
N GLU A 199 20.39 -47.03 35.95
CA GLU A 199 20.90 -47.46 37.26
C GLU A 199 22.42 -47.69 37.30
N TYR A 200 23.05 -47.94 36.15
CA TYR A 200 24.47 -48.30 36.04
C TYR A 200 25.32 -47.20 35.39
N VAL A 201 24.69 -46.23 34.73
CA VAL A 201 25.34 -45.15 33.93
C VAL A 201 26.35 -44.31 34.72
N ARG A 202 26.20 -44.17 36.04
CA ARG A 202 27.14 -43.43 36.91
C ARG A 202 28.28 -44.30 37.49
N ARG A 203 28.29 -45.61 37.23
CA ARG A 203 29.34 -46.54 37.72
C ARG A 203 30.52 -46.58 36.76
N SER A 204 31.73 -46.70 37.31
CA SER A 204 32.95 -46.92 36.52
C SER A 204 32.98 -48.37 35.98
N PRO A 205 33.40 -48.63 34.73
CA PRO A 205 33.99 -47.70 33.74
C PRO A 205 32.98 -47.07 32.76
N LEU A 206 31.67 -47.34 32.91
CA LEU A 206 30.64 -46.94 31.95
C LEU A 206 30.48 -45.41 31.88
N PHE A 207 30.55 -44.74 33.03
CA PHE A 207 30.51 -43.28 33.12
C PHE A 207 31.61 -42.63 32.27
N GLU A 208 32.85 -43.09 32.41
CA GLU A 208 34.01 -42.52 31.74
C GLU A 208 33.91 -42.74 30.21
N LEU A 209 33.40 -43.90 29.77
CA LEU A 209 33.16 -44.18 28.36
C LEU A 209 32.09 -43.27 27.74
N LEU A 210 30.97 -43.07 28.44
CA LEU A 210 29.90 -42.18 28.00
C LEU A 210 30.34 -40.71 28.00
N PHE A 211 31.07 -40.28 29.03
CA PHE A 211 31.65 -38.93 29.11
C PHE A 211 32.63 -38.67 27.96
N CYS A 212 33.47 -39.64 27.61
CA CYS A 212 34.36 -39.56 26.45
C CYS A 212 33.58 -39.49 25.14
N SER A 213 32.51 -40.30 25.00
CA SER A 213 31.63 -40.28 23.82
C SER A 213 30.93 -38.92 23.62
N GLU A 214 30.36 -38.36 24.68
CA GLU A 214 29.69 -37.06 24.64
C GLU A 214 30.70 -35.93 24.34
N SER A 215 31.89 -35.97 24.96
CA SER A 215 32.97 -35.00 24.68
C SER A 215 33.46 -35.09 23.23
N LEU A 216 33.54 -36.30 22.67
CA LEU A 216 33.88 -36.51 21.27
C LEU A 216 32.80 -35.96 20.34
N SER A 217 31.52 -36.08 20.71
CA SER A 217 30.40 -35.46 20.00
C SER A 217 30.43 -33.92 20.05
N GLY A 218 30.85 -33.34 21.18
CA GLY A 218 31.09 -31.90 21.30
C GLY A 218 32.22 -31.43 20.37
N PHE A 219 33.30 -32.22 20.29
CA PHE A 219 34.39 -31.95 19.36
C PHE A 219 33.97 -32.06 17.89
N THR A 220 33.18 -33.08 17.51
CA THR A 220 32.66 -33.19 16.14
C THR A 220 31.73 -32.04 15.79
N THR A 221 30.94 -31.57 16.76
CA THR A 221 30.09 -30.38 16.62
C THR A 221 30.92 -29.13 16.31
N TRP A 222 31.93 -28.84 17.14
CA TRP A 222 32.83 -27.70 16.92
C TRP A 222 33.54 -27.76 15.57
N ALA A 223 34.18 -28.89 15.27
CA ALA A 223 34.92 -29.06 14.03
C ALA A 223 34.01 -29.01 12.80
N GLY A 224 32.81 -29.60 12.87
CA GLY A 224 31.82 -29.60 11.79
C GLY A 224 31.28 -28.21 11.48
N VAL A 225 30.94 -27.43 12.50
CA VAL A 225 30.47 -26.03 12.34
C VAL A 225 31.55 -25.16 11.71
N VAL A 226 32.77 -25.19 12.24
CA VAL A 226 33.89 -24.38 11.70
C VAL A 226 34.26 -24.81 10.28
N ALA A 227 34.20 -26.10 9.97
CA ALA A 227 34.46 -26.62 8.63
C ALA A 227 33.43 -26.13 7.61
N PHE A 228 32.14 -26.33 7.89
CA PHE A 228 31.06 -26.01 6.96
C PHE A 228 30.89 -24.50 6.77
N ASP A 229 30.78 -23.77 7.87
CA ASP A 229 30.54 -22.33 7.85
C ASP A 229 31.79 -21.59 7.34
N GLY A 230 32.98 -22.11 7.65
CA GLY A 230 34.22 -21.60 7.09
C GLY A 230 34.36 -21.84 5.60
N LEU A 231 33.88 -22.98 5.09
CA LEU A 231 33.82 -23.25 3.66
C LEU A 231 32.87 -22.28 2.95
N TYR A 232 31.69 -22.02 3.52
CA TYR A 232 30.75 -21.02 3.00
C TYR A 232 31.42 -19.65 2.83
N VAL A 233 32.05 -19.14 3.90
CA VAL A 233 32.70 -17.83 3.88
C VAL A 233 33.76 -17.74 2.79
N VAL A 234 34.62 -18.75 2.69
CA VAL A 234 35.70 -18.75 1.71
C VAL A 234 35.15 -18.79 0.27
N LEU A 235 34.16 -19.65 0.01
CA LEU A 235 33.62 -19.81 -1.35
C LEU A 235 32.80 -18.59 -1.79
N VAL A 236 31.97 -18.05 -0.92
CA VAL A 236 31.20 -16.83 -1.21
C VAL A 236 32.12 -15.64 -1.39
N LEU A 237 33.12 -15.46 -0.52
CA LEU A 237 34.11 -14.39 -0.72
C LEU A 237 34.85 -14.56 -2.05
N TYR A 238 35.26 -15.78 -2.40
CA TYR A 238 35.92 -16.04 -3.67
C TYR A 238 35.07 -15.60 -4.87
N ALA A 239 33.77 -15.93 -4.87
CA ALA A 239 32.84 -15.44 -5.88
C ALA A 239 32.71 -13.90 -5.87
N THR A 240 32.64 -13.28 -4.70
CA THR A 240 32.62 -11.82 -4.53
C THR A 240 33.89 -11.17 -5.09
N SER A 241 35.07 -11.76 -4.87
CA SER A 241 36.34 -11.28 -5.41
C SER A 241 36.35 -11.37 -6.94
N LEU A 242 35.78 -12.43 -7.54
CA LEU A 242 35.67 -12.56 -8.99
C LEU A 242 34.74 -11.49 -9.59
N MET A 243 33.59 -11.22 -8.96
CA MET A 243 32.67 -10.17 -9.40
C MET A 243 33.29 -8.77 -9.31
N ARG A 244 33.97 -8.49 -8.20
CA ARG A 244 34.70 -7.22 -8.03
C ARG A 244 35.77 -7.03 -9.09
N MET A 245 36.58 -8.07 -9.30
CA MET A 245 37.65 -8.07 -10.30
C MET A 245 37.07 -7.85 -11.70
N LEU A 246 35.96 -8.48 -12.04
CA LEU A 246 35.26 -8.24 -13.29
C LEU A 246 34.89 -6.75 -13.46
N GLY A 247 34.33 -6.11 -12.42
CA GLY A 247 34.02 -4.69 -12.46
C GLY A 247 35.25 -3.80 -12.70
N GLU A 248 36.39 -4.13 -12.06
CA GLU A 248 37.66 -3.41 -12.29
C GLU A 248 38.21 -3.66 -13.70
N LEU A 249 38.11 -4.88 -14.23
CA LEU A 249 38.53 -5.19 -15.61
C LEU A 249 37.66 -4.51 -16.66
N MET A 250 36.36 -4.37 -16.41
CA MET A 250 35.43 -3.71 -17.34
C MET A 250 35.83 -2.26 -17.63
N GLN A 251 36.34 -1.54 -16.63
CA GLN A 251 36.84 -0.18 -16.79
C GLN A 251 38.05 -0.08 -17.74
N GLU A 252 38.86 -1.13 -17.80
CA GLU A 252 40.03 -1.18 -18.68
C GLU A 252 39.68 -1.62 -20.11
N THR A 253 38.46 -2.12 -20.36
CA THR A 253 38.03 -2.58 -21.71
C THR A 253 37.93 -1.47 -22.73
N THR A 254 37.77 -0.22 -22.29
CA THR A 254 37.63 0.98 -23.13
C THR A 254 38.89 1.84 -23.18
N ASN A 255 40.01 1.35 -22.64
CA ASN A 255 41.26 2.11 -22.59
C ASN A 255 41.71 2.50 -24.02
N PRO A 256 41.98 3.80 -24.26
CA PRO A 256 42.30 4.32 -25.59
C PRO A 256 43.60 3.75 -26.17
N ALA A 257 44.49 3.21 -25.33
CA ALA A 257 45.75 2.60 -25.74
C ALA A 257 45.60 1.27 -26.51
N PHE A 258 44.43 0.62 -26.42
CA PHE A 258 44.17 -0.66 -27.09
C PHE A 258 43.52 -0.48 -28.46
N SER A 259 43.88 -1.35 -29.40
CA SER A 259 43.22 -1.46 -30.70
C SER A 259 41.79 -2.03 -30.57
N ASP A 260 40.93 -1.79 -31.56
CA ASP A 260 39.53 -2.26 -31.51
C ASP A 260 39.41 -3.79 -31.43
N GLU A 261 40.33 -4.53 -32.08
CA GLU A 261 40.38 -5.98 -32.01
C GLU A 261 40.77 -6.48 -30.61
N GLU A 262 41.70 -5.78 -29.95
CA GLU A 262 42.11 -6.09 -28.57
C GLU A 262 41.02 -5.78 -27.55
N ARG A 263 40.29 -4.67 -27.72
CA ARG A 263 39.13 -4.32 -26.88
C ARG A 263 38.02 -5.36 -27.03
N ALA A 264 37.68 -5.76 -28.26
CA ALA A 264 36.69 -6.79 -28.51
C ALA A 264 37.09 -8.16 -27.95
N PHE A 265 38.36 -8.53 -28.08
CA PHE A 265 38.91 -9.75 -27.48
C PHE A 265 38.82 -9.71 -25.95
N PHE A 266 39.21 -8.59 -25.33
CA PHE A 266 39.19 -8.44 -23.88
C PHE A 266 37.75 -8.46 -23.31
N LEU A 267 36.81 -7.76 -23.95
CA LEU A 267 35.40 -7.79 -23.58
C LEU A 267 34.82 -9.21 -23.62
N ARG A 268 35.19 -10.02 -24.62
CA ARG A 268 34.76 -11.42 -24.71
C ARG A 268 35.29 -12.27 -23.54
N GLU A 269 36.51 -12.02 -23.08
CA GLU A 269 37.09 -12.70 -21.92
C GLU A 269 36.36 -12.28 -20.63
N CYS A 270 36.02 -11.00 -20.47
CA CYS A 270 35.20 -10.49 -19.35
C CYS A 270 33.80 -11.13 -19.34
N LEU A 271 33.14 -11.21 -20.50
CA LEU A 271 31.85 -11.89 -20.66
C LEU A 271 31.90 -13.36 -20.23
N GLN A 272 32.92 -14.09 -20.67
CA GLN A 272 33.12 -15.50 -20.26
C GLN A 272 33.36 -15.61 -18.75
N GLN A 273 34.13 -14.68 -18.17
CA GLN A 273 34.34 -14.61 -16.73
C GLN A 273 33.03 -14.38 -15.95
N HIS A 274 32.19 -13.46 -16.42
CA HIS A 274 30.89 -13.19 -15.80
C HIS A 274 29.99 -14.43 -15.77
N ILE A 275 29.88 -15.12 -16.92
CA ILE A 275 29.08 -16.36 -17.03
C ILE A 275 29.60 -17.44 -16.08
N GLN A 276 30.92 -17.67 -16.07
CA GLN A 276 31.52 -18.68 -15.20
C GLN A 276 31.36 -18.33 -13.72
N THR A 277 31.40 -17.04 -13.36
CA THR A 277 31.19 -16.58 -11.98
C THR A 277 29.74 -16.79 -11.55
N ILE A 278 28.76 -16.52 -12.42
CA ILE A 278 27.34 -16.81 -12.15
C ILE A 278 27.12 -18.32 -11.93
N GLU A 279 27.71 -19.17 -12.79
CA GLU A 279 27.61 -20.62 -12.63
C GLU A 279 28.24 -21.12 -11.32
N LEU A 280 29.38 -20.54 -10.92
CA LEU A 280 30.00 -20.82 -9.63
C LEU A 280 29.07 -20.45 -8.47
N ILE A 281 28.47 -19.25 -8.50
CA ILE A 281 27.54 -18.81 -7.46
C ILE A 281 26.32 -19.74 -7.38
N LYS A 282 25.78 -20.20 -8.52
CA LYS A 282 24.69 -21.18 -8.54
C LYS A 282 25.08 -22.50 -7.87
N LYS A 283 26.29 -23.01 -8.13
CA LYS A 283 26.82 -24.23 -7.48
C LYS A 283 27.00 -24.03 -5.97
N ILE A 284 27.57 -22.90 -5.56
CA ILE A 284 27.70 -22.52 -4.14
C ILE A 284 26.32 -22.47 -3.49
N ASN A 285 25.35 -21.78 -4.09
CA ASN A 285 24.01 -21.66 -3.53
C ASN A 285 23.32 -23.03 -3.42
N ALA A 286 23.45 -23.91 -4.41
CA ALA A 286 22.89 -25.27 -4.35
C ALA A 286 23.50 -26.10 -3.21
N LEU A 287 24.80 -25.94 -2.94
CA LEU A 287 25.48 -26.62 -1.83
C LEU A 287 24.92 -26.19 -0.47
N PHE A 288 24.78 -24.87 -0.24
CA PHE A 288 24.49 -24.29 1.07
C PHE A 288 23.01 -24.03 1.36
N ALA A 289 22.18 -23.75 0.35
CA ALA A 289 20.80 -23.25 0.50
C ALA A 289 19.91 -24.06 1.48
N PRO A 290 19.86 -25.41 1.45
CA PRO A 290 19.06 -26.17 2.41
C PRO A 290 19.52 -26.03 3.84
N VAL A 291 20.83 -25.99 4.05
CA VAL A 291 21.44 -25.87 5.38
C VAL A 291 21.26 -24.47 5.93
N LEU A 292 21.36 -23.44 5.08
CA LEU A 292 21.09 -22.05 5.46
C LEU A 292 19.66 -21.86 5.98
N LEU A 293 18.67 -22.54 5.38
CA LEU A 293 17.29 -22.51 5.87
C LEU A 293 17.16 -23.14 7.27
N VAL A 294 17.73 -24.34 7.45
CA VAL A 294 17.71 -25.02 8.76
C VAL A 294 18.45 -24.20 9.81
N GLN A 295 19.58 -23.59 9.44
CA GLN A 295 20.36 -22.72 10.31
C GLN A 295 19.57 -21.47 10.71
N LEU A 296 18.88 -20.83 9.78
CA LEU A 296 18.07 -19.65 10.06
C LEU A 296 16.95 -19.97 11.06
N LEU A 297 16.19 -21.05 10.81
CA LEU A 297 15.12 -21.49 11.71
C LEU A 297 15.66 -21.83 13.12
N THR A 298 16.76 -22.59 13.19
CA THR A 298 17.34 -23.02 14.47
C THR A 298 17.95 -21.85 15.24
N SER A 299 18.71 -20.96 14.60
CA SER A 299 19.27 -19.76 15.23
C SER A 299 18.17 -18.83 15.73
N THR A 300 17.11 -18.58 14.95
CA THR A 300 15.98 -17.74 15.39
C THR A 300 15.27 -18.37 16.59
N SER A 301 14.95 -19.66 16.56
CA SER A 301 14.32 -20.35 17.70
C SER A 301 15.18 -20.26 18.97
N ILE A 302 16.50 -20.49 18.86
CA ILE A 302 17.44 -20.37 19.97
C ILE A 302 17.45 -18.95 20.55
N ILE A 303 17.58 -17.93 19.69
CA ILE A 303 17.63 -16.53 20.13
C ILE A 303 16.33 -16.15 20.87
N CYS A 304 15.16 -16.52 20.32
CA CYS A 304 13.87 -16.26 20.95
C CYS A 304 13.74 -16.94 22.32
N VAL A 305 14.17 -18.20 22.43
CA VAL A 305 14.04 -18.98 23.67
C VAL A 305 15.00 -18.46 24.75
N ILE A 306 16.23 -18.08 24.40
CA ILE A 306 17.18 -17.47 25.35
C ILE A 306 16.72 -16.07 25.79
N ALA A 307 16.21 -15.26 24.86
CA ALA A 307 15.66 -13.94 25.19
C ALA A 307 14.45 -14.05 26.14
N PHE A 308 13.57 -15.03 25.89
CA PHE A 308 12.45 -15.34 26.77
C PHE A 308 12.92 -15.81 28.16
N ALA A 309 13.91 -16.71 28.21
CA ALA A 309 14.50 -17.18 29.47
C ALA A 309 15.06 -16.00 30.31
N ALA A 310 15.77 -15.08 29.66
CA ALA A 310 16.31 -13.88 30.31
C ALA A 310 15.21 -12.96 30.87
N SER A 311 14.05 -12.88 30.21
CA SER A 311 12.92 -12.04 30.63
C SER A 311 12.19 -12.53 31.88
N ILE A 312 12.21 -13.85 32.15
CA ILE A 312 11.46 -14.46 33.25
C ILE A 312 12.26 -14.49 34.57
N SER A 313 13.49 -13.94 34.59
CA SER A 313 14.36 -13.93 35.77
C SER A 313 14.43 -15.30 36.46
N THR A 314 14.74 -16.35 35.69
CA THR A 314 14.87 -17.70 36.26
C THR A 314 16.02 -17.72 37.28
N ASP A 315 15.78 -18.30 38.45
CA ASP A 315 16.80 -18.55 39.50
C ASP A 315 17.74 -19.70 39.07
N GLU A 316 18.40 -19.50 37.93
CA GLU A 316 19.48 -20.35 37.47
C GLU A 316 20.81 -19.85 38.02
N GLY A 317 21.68 -20.80 38.41
CA GLY A 317 23.02 -20.47 38.93
C GLY A 317 23.84 -19.63 37.95
N GLU A 318 24.76 -18.81 38.47
CA GLU A 318 25.55 -17.85 37.69
C GLU A 318 26.30 -18.49 36.50
N SER A 319 26.74 -19.74 36.64
CA SER A 319 27.41 -20.51 35.59
C SER A 319 26.50 -20.86 34.40
N GLN A 320 25.23 -21.17 34.64
CA GLN A 320 24.25 -21.48 33.58
C GLN A 320 23.86 -20.22 32.81
N LYS A 321 23.66 -19.10 33.52
CA LYS A 321 23.42 -17.80 32.90
C LYS A 321 24.57 -17.38 31.99
N ALA A 322 25.83 -17.56 32.43
CA ALA A 322 27.00 -17.28 31.61
C ALA A 322 27.10 -18.16 30.35
N LEU A 323 26.76 -19.45 30.46
CA LEU A 323 26.71 -20.37 29.32
C LEU A 323 25.66 -19.96 28.28
N MET A 324 24.46 -19.58 28.72
CA MET A 324 23.39 -19.10 27.83
C MET A 324 23.80 -17.82 27.08
N VAL A 325 24.45 -16.87 27.76
CA VAL A 325 24.96 -15.64 27.15
C VAL A 325 26.05 -15.95 26.11
N LEU A 326 27.01 -16.83 26.44
CA LEU A 326 28.07 -17.22 25.52
C LEU A 326 27.51 -17.91 24.26
N TYR A 327 26.51 -18.77 24.44
CA TYR A 327 25.83 -19.46 23.35
C TYR A 327 25.00 -18.49 22.48
N LEU A 328 24.34 -17.51 23.08
CA LEU A 328 23.64 -16.43 22.35
C LEU A 328 24.61 -15.63 21.47
N ILE A 329 25.75 -15.22 22.00
CA ILE A 329 26.79 -14.50 21.24
C ILE A 329 27.26 -15.34 20.05
N ALA A 330 27.50 -16.65 20.26
CA ALA A 330 27.91 -17.55 19.19
C ALA A 330 26.82 -17.73 18.12
N ALA A 331 25.55 -17.88 18.51
CA ALA A 331 24.43 -18.02 17.59
C ALA A 331 24.19 -16.76 16.74
N ILE A 332 24.24 -15.57 17.35
CA ILE A 332 24.13 -14.28 16.65
C ILE A 332 25.30 -14.12 15.68
N TYR A 333 26.52 -14.39 16.13
CA TYR A 333 27.72 -14.24 15.30
C TYR A 333 27.74 -15.22 14.12
N GLN A 334 27.26 -16.45 14.32
CA GLN A 334 27.08 -17.44 13.26
C GLN A 334 26.09 -16.96 12.19
N LEU A 335 24.92 -16.44 12.58
CA LEU A 335 23.94 -15.92 11.64
C LEU A 335 24.45 -14.67 10.91
N PHE A 336 25.08 -13.74 11.65
CA PHE A 336 25.70 -12.53 11.12
C PHE A 336 26.70 -12.85 10.00
N GLN A 337 27.53 -13.88 10.18
CA GLN A 337 28.51 -14.30 9.18
C GLN A 337 27.85 -14.69 7.85
N PHE A 338 26.79 -15.49 7.88
CA PHE A 338 26.08 -15.89 6.66
C PHE A 338 25.50 -14.68 5.90
N CYS A 339 24.85 -13.76 6.64
CA CYS A 339 24.25 -12.55 6.10
C CYS A 339 25.28 -11.53 5.62
N TRP A 340 26.39 -11.33 6.35
CA TRP A 340 27.45 -10.39 5.98
C TRP A 340 28.09 -10.74 4.65
N TYR A 341 28.53 -11.99 4.49
CA TYR A 341 29.18 -12.41 3.24
C TYR A 341 28.19 -12.52 2.07
N GLY A 342 26.91 -12.84 2.33
CA GLY A 342 25.84 -12.76 1.33
C GLY A 342 25.58 -11.33 0.85
N GLN A 343 25.48 -10.36 1.77
CA GLN A 343 25.35 -8.94 1.46
C GLN A 343 26.53 -8.41 0.64
N ARG A 344 27.76 -8.83 0.95
CA ARG A 344 28.94 -8.41 0.20
C ARG A 344 28.90 -8.87 -1.26
N LEU A 345 28.40 -10.07 -1.52
CA LEU A 345 28.21 -10.54 -2.89
C LEU A 345 27.17 -9.68 -3.62
N GLN A 346 26.05 -9.36 -2.95
CA GLN A 346 25.02 -8.49 -3.50
C GLN A 346 25.56 -7.11 -3.84
N ASN A 347 26.31 -6.48 -2.93
CA ASN A 347 26.88 -5.15 -3.15
C ASN A 347 27.81 -5.11 -4.39
N GLU A 348 28.62 -6.16 -4.59
CA GLU A 348 29.47 -6.24 -5.78
C GLU A 348 28.65 -6.60 -7.04
N SER A 349 27.55 -7.36 -6.89
CA SER A 349 26.61 -7.64 -8.00
C SER A 349 25.87 -6.39 -8.47
N THR A 350 25.45 -5.51 -7.56
CA THR A 350 24.74 -4.27 -7.90
C THR A 350 25.69 -3.15 -8.34
N ARG A 351 26.96 -3.18 -7.92
CA ARG A 351 27.98 -2.25 -8.43
C ARG A 351 28.43 -2.57 -9.86
N LEU A 352 28.39 -3.85 -10.26
CA LEU A 352 28.84 -4.26 -11.60
C LEU A 352 28.15 -3.51 -12.75
N PRO A 353 26.80 -3.38 -12.83
CA PRO A 353 26.15 -2.65 -13.92
C PRO A 353 26.55 -1.17 -13.97
N LEU A 354 26.78 -0.52 -12.83
CA LEU A 354 27.28 0.86 -12.77
C LEU A 354 28.71 0.95 -13.32
N ALA A 355 29.58 0.04 -12.90
CA ALA A 355 30.95 -0.04 -13.43
C ALA A 355 30.98 -0.39 -14.93
N VAL A 356 29.99 -1.10 -15.45
CA VAL A 356 29.82 -1.31 -16.90
C VAL A 356 29.22 -0.06 -17.54
N TYR A 357 28.33 0.69 -16.90
CA TYR A 357 27.80 1.91 -17.50
C TYR A 357 28.89 3.00 -17.67
N ASP A 358 29.72 3.19 -16.64
CA ASP A 358 30.70 4.29 -16.55
C ASP A 358 31.94 4.12 -17.44
N ALA A 359 32.19 2.93 -17.99
CA ALA A 359 33.38 2.71 -18.79
C ALA A 359 33.16 3.20 -20.23
N HIS A 360 33.52 4.46 -20.51
CA HIS A 360 33.49 5.24 -21.78
C HIS A 360 33.36 4.49 -23.14
N TRP A 361 32.29 3.72 -23.30
CA TRP A 361 32.06 2.78 -24.41
C TRP A 361 31.51 3.46 -25.66
N GLU A 362 31.11 4.73 -25.55
CA GLU A 362 30.50 5.52 -26.63
C GLU A 362 31.45 5.72 -27.81
N SER A 363 32.76 5.75 -27.52
CA SER A 363 33.83 5.92 -28.50
C SER A 363 34.25 4.63 -29.23
N CYS A 364 33.72 3.47 -28.82
CA CYS A 364 34.11 2.16 -29.36
C CYS A 364 33.30 1.76 -30.61
N THR A 365 33.78 0.72 -31.31
CA THR A 365 33.14 0.17 -32.53
C THR A 365 31.75 -0.42 -32.28
N GLN A 366 30.93 -0.50 -33.33
CA GLN A 366 29.55 -0.99 -33.22
C GLN A 366 29.46 -2.46 -32.74
N THR A 367 30.41 -3.31 -33.15
CA THR A 367 30.48 -4.72 -32.72
C THR A 367 30.80 -4.85 -31.23
N PHE A 368 31.69 -3.99 -30.71
CA PHE A 368 31.96 -3.87 -29.28
C PHE A 368 30.69 -3.45 -28.53
N LYS A 369 30.04 -2.37 -28.97
CA LYS A 369 28.80 -1.83 -28.36
C LYS A 369 27.69 -2.88 -28.25
N SER A 370 27.45 -3.68 -29.30
CA SER A 370 26.42 -4.73 -29.26
C SER A 370 26.70 -5.80 -28.18
N SER A 371 27.96 -6.25 -28.05
CA SER A 371 28.35 -7.22 -27.02
C SER A 371 28.32 -6.61 -25.62
N TYR A 372 28.65 -5.33 -25.53
CA TYR A 372 28.64 -4.53 -24.31
C TYR A 372 27.24 -4.36 -23.73
N HIS A 373 26.27 -4.02 -24.56
CA HIS A 373 24.87 -3.89 -24.14
C HIS A 373 24.29 -5.19 -23.60
N ILE A 374 24.64 -6.34 -24.18
CA ILE A 374 24.21 -7.65 -23.66
C ILE A 374 24.75 -7.85 -22.24
N LEU A 375 26.03 -7.53 -22.00
CA LEU A 375 26.61 -7.61 -20.66
C LEU A 375 25.88 -6.68 -19.69
N LEU A 376 25.69 -5.41 -20.07
CA LEU A 376 25.00 -4.41 -19.26
C LEU A 376 23.61 -4.91 -18.84
N MET A 377 22.77 -5.31 -19.80
CA MET A 377 21.44 -5.87 -19.54
C MET A 377 21.49 -7.12 -18.66
N SER A 378 22.46 -8.01 -18.89
CA SER A 378 22.59 -9.24 -18.08
C SER A 378 23.07 -8.98 -16.65
N SER A 379 23.89 -7.95 -16.44
CA SER A 379 24.50 -7.59 -15.15
C SER A 379 23.55 -6.82 -14.22
N GLN A 380 22.47 -6.24 -14.77
CA GLN A 380 21.42 -5.56 -13.99
C GLN A 380 20.61 -6.53 -13.13
N ARG A 381 20.63 -7.83 -13.44
CA ARG A 381 20.00 -8.84 -12.59
C ARG A 381 20.84 -9.07 -11.33
N GLN A 382 20.31 -8.65 -10.19
CA GLN A 382 20.92 -8.90 -8.88
C GLN A 382 21.14 -10.40 -8.63
N ILE A 383 22.33 -10.75 -8.11
CA ILE A 383 22.74 -12.09 -7.76
C ILE A 383 22.75 -12.24 -6.23
N ASP A 384 21.94 -13.18 -5.73
CA ASP A 384 21.77 -13.44 -4.30
C ASP A 384 22.21 -14.85 -3.88
N ILE A 385 22.72 -14.97 -2.65
CA ILE A 385 22.71 -16.24 -1.91
C ILE A 385 21.39 -16.34 -1.14
N ARG A 386 20.69 -17.47 -1.27
CA ARG A 386 19.36 -17.66 -0.68
C ARG A 386 19.30 -18.89 0.21
N ALA A 387 18.61 -18.76 1.33
CA ALA A 387 18.14 -19.87 2.15
C ALA A 387 16.96 -20.53 1.42
N TRP A 388 17.30 -21.38 0.44
CA TRP A 388 16.36 -21.99 -0.49
C TRP A 388 15.53 -20.93 -1.25
N SER A 389 14.21 -20.99 -1.19
CA SER A 389 13.27 -20.04 -1.79
C SER A 389 12.65 -19.13 -0.73
N PHE A 390 13.03 -19.27 0.54
CA PHE A 390 12.36 -18.62 1.65
C PHE A 390 12.88 -17.20 1.89
N SER A 391 14.19 -17.05 2.04
CA SER A 391 14.80 -15.76 2.36
C SER A 391 16.18 -15.58 1.74
N VAL A 392 16.54 -14.32 1.52
CA VAL A 392 17.84 -13.88 1.01
C VAL A 392 18.80 -13.71 2.18
N MET A 393 20.06 -14.13 2.03
CA MET A 393 21.09 -13.91 3.08
C MET A 393 21.67 -12.50 2.98
N SER A 394 20.93 -11.53 3.50
CA SER A 394 21.29 -10.11 3.54
C SER A 394 21.33 -9.59 4.97
N LEU A 395 21.96 -8.43 5.17
CA LEU A 395 21.89 -7.73 6.47
C LEU A 395 20.46 -7.25 6.75
N GLU A 396 19.66 -7.02 5.71
CA GLU A 396 18.24 -6.72 5.85
C GLU A 396 17.47 -7.89 6.46
N THR A 397 17.75 -9.16 6.09
CA THR A 397 17.16 -10.33 6.76
C THR A 397 17.65 -10.52 8.19
N PHE A 398 18.87 -10.05 8.49
CA PHE A 398 19.42 -10.05 9.85
C PHE A 398 18.75 -8.97 10.73
N SER A 399 18.37 -7.82 10.16
CA SER A 399 17.55 -6.82 10.82
C SER A 399 16.06 -7.17 10.70
N THR A 400 15.24 -6.95 11.72
CA THR A 400 13.80 -7.17 11.60
C THR A 400 13.16 -6.23 10.56
N GLU A 401 12.21 -6.70 9.74
CA GLU A 401 11.36 -5.84 8.86
C GLU A 401 10.69 -4.70 9.66
N ILE A 402 10.52 -4.92 10.96
CA ILE A 402 9.98 -3.98 11.93
C ILE A 402 11.12 -3.33 12.69
N LYS A 403 11.22 -2.00 12.58
CA LYS A 403 12.12 -1.17 13.38
C LYS A 403 11.30 -0.50 14.48
N GLU A 404 11.66 -0.75 15.73
CA GLU A 404 11.11 0.01 16.85
C GLU A 404 11.84 1.36 16.96
N CYS A 405 11.10 2.45 17.01
CA CYS A 405 11.63 3.80 17.26
C CYS A 405 10.69 4.50 18.25
N CYS A 406 11.22 4.92 19.41
CA CYS A 406 10.49 5.68 20.42
C CYS A 406 9.16 5.04 20.85
N GLY A 407 9.13 3.72 21.08
CA GLY A 407 7.93 2.98 21.50
C GLY A 407 6.89 2.75 20.40
N CYS A 408 7.19 3.12 19.16
CA CYS A 408 6.37 2.82 17.98
C CYS A 408 7.10 1.84 17.05
N ALA A 409 6.37 0.87 16.51
CA ALA A 409 6.89 -0.01 15.46
C ALA A 409 6.69 0.60 14.07
N PHE A 410 7.75 0.64 13.28
CA PHE A 410 7.76 1.08 11.88
C PHE A 410 8.17 -0.07 10.97
N VAL A 411 7.59 -0.11 9.77
CA VAL A 411 7.97 -1.09 8.74
C VAL A 411 9.05 -0.47 7.85
N ASN A 412 10.20 -1.14 7.75
CA ASN A 412 11.29 -0.71 6.90
C ASN A 412 11.10 -1.25 5.47
N SER A 413 10.17 -0.67 4.71
CA SER A 413 9.76 -1.09 3.36
C SER A 413 9.37 0.11 2.50
N ALA A 414 9.20 -0.11 1.20
CA ALA A 414 8.48 0.84 0.33
C ALA A 414 7.09 1.20 0.93
N PRO A 415 6.65 2.47 0.88
CA PRO A 415 5.32 2.86 1.32
C PRO A 415 4.23 2.12 0.54
N GLU A 416 3.19 1.67 1.24
CA GLU A 416 1.99 1.09 0.65
C GLU A 416 0.77 1.95 0.97
N PHE A 417 -0.21 1.92 0.07
CA PHE A 417 -1.41 2.74 0.11
C PHE A 417 -2.65 1.85 0.23
N VAL A 418 -3.72 2.41 0.81
CA VAL A 418 -4.99 1.70 0.99
C VAL A 418 -5.92 2.01 -0.19
N PRO A 419 -6.10 1.08 -1.16
CA PRO A 419 -7.05 1.28 -2.23
C PRO A 419 -8.50 1.20 -1.71
N PRO A 420 -9.49 1.66 -2.52
CA PRO A 420 -10.90 1.36 -2.29
C PRO A 420 -11.16 -0.14 -2.11
N LEU A 421 -12.16 -0.50 -1.31
CA LEU A 421 -12.39 -1.90 -0.92
C LEU A 421 -12.98 -2.73 -2.07
N GLU A 422 -12.15 -3.60 -2.67
CA GLU A 422 -12.41 -4.40 -3.90
C GLU A 422 -13.50 -5.48 -3.83
N LYS A 423 -14.38 -5.45 -2.82
CA LYS A 423 -15.48 -6.44 -2.66
C LYS A 423 -16.79 -5.86 -2.16
N LEU A 424 -16.82 -4.56 -1.87
CA LEU A 424 -18.04 -3.89 -1.42
C LEU A 424 -18.91 -3.43 -2.59
N ILE A 425 -18.27 -3.03 -3.69
CA ILE A 425 -18.92 -2.51 -4.89
C ILE A 425 -18.17 -3.07 -6.10
N ASP A 426 -18.90 -3.56 -7.09
CA ASP A 426 -18.35 -3.87 -8.41
C ASP A 426 -18.24 -2.57 -9.21
N PHE A 427 -17.01 -2.15 -9.54
CA PHE A 427 -16.77 -0.91 -10.27
C PHE A 427 -17.25 -0.96 -11.72
N SER A 428 -17.48 -2.15 -12.28
CA SER A 428 -18.05 -2.29 -13.63
C SER A 428 -19.53 -1.89 -13.70
N GLU A 429 -20.24 -1.89 -12.57
CA GLU A 429 -21.64 -1.47 -12.45
C GLU A 429 -21.80 0.03 -12.17
N ILE A 430 -20.71 0.78 -12.01
CA ILE A 430 -20.77 2.22 -11.70
C ILE A 430 -20.82 3.03 -12.99
N ASP A 431 -21.92 3.77 -13.17
CA ASP A 431 -22.10 4.64 -14.35
C ASP A 431 -21.39 6.00 -14.21
N VAL A 432 -21.36 6.57 -13.00
CA VAL A 432 -20.90 7.93 -12.76
C VAL A 432 -20.12 8.05 -11.44
N ILE A 433 -19.00 8.77 -11.48
CA ILE A 433 -18.22 9.18 -10.30
C ILE A 433 -18.23 10.70 -10.21
N LEU A 434 -18.54 11.25 -9.03
CA LEU A 434 -18.51 12.69 -8.75
C LEU A 434 -17.35 13.01 -7.82
N ILE A 435 -16.45 13.90 -8.23
CA ILE A 435 -15.28 14.31 -7.45
C ILE A 435 -15.54 15.68 -6.83
N SER A 436 -15.47 15.77 -5.51
CA SER A 436 -15.74 17.00 -4.77
C SER A 436 -14.54 17.94 -4.63
N ASN A 437 -13.32 17.43 -4.51
CA ASN A 437 -12.11 18.23 -4.40
C ASN A 437 -10.90 17.39 -4.83
N TYR A 438 -9.72 18.02 -4.89
CA TYR A 438 -8.50 17.37 -5.39
C TYR A 438 -7.95 16.27 -4.46
N THR A 439 -8.30 16.24 -3.17
CA THR A 439 -7.87 15.14 -2.27
C THR A 439 -8.75 13.90 -2.46
N ASN A 440 -10.01 14.08 -2.87
CA ASN A 440 -10.94 12.99 -3.15
C ASN A 440 -10.63 12.19 -4.44
N MET A 441 -9.69 12.63 -5.28
CA MET A 441 -9.32 11.93 -6.52
C MET A 441 -8.03 11.10 -6.43
N LEU A 442 -7.35 11.08 -5.28
CA LEU A 442 -6.10 10.32 -5.10
C LEU A 442 -6.26 8.81 -5.34
N ALA A 443 -7.47 8.27 -5.16
CA ALA A 443 -7.78 6.87 -5.42
C ALA A 443 -8.28 6.58 -6.84
N LEU A 444 -8.47 7.61 -7.68
CA LEU A 444 -9.07 7.47 -9.01
C LEU A 444 -8.31 6.47 -9.91
N PRO A 445 -6.95 6.46 -9.96
CA PRO A 445 -6.24 5.48 -10.79
C PRO A 445 -6.48 4.03 -10.36
N TYR A 446 -6.68 3.77 -9.05
CA TYR A 446 -7.04 2.43 -8.57
C TYR A 446 -8.45 2.01 -8.98
N ILE A 447 -9.32 2.97 -9.27
CA ILE A 447 -10.71 2.73 -9.66
C ILE A 447 -10.82 2.58 -11.17
N THR A 448 -10.17 3.42 -11.98
CA THR A 448 -10.35 3.38 -13.44
C THR A 448 -9.53 2.30 -14.12
N GLU A 449 -8.38 1.95 -13.55
CA GLU A 449 -7.43 1.01 -14.14
C GLU A 449 -7.53 -0.37 -13.48
N GLY A 450 -7.84 -1.40 -14.27
CA GLY A 450 -7.86 -2.80 -13.81
C GLY A 450 -9.13 -3.28 -13.10
N THR A 451 -10.18 -2.44 -12.96
CA THR A 451 -11.44 -2.81 -12.28
C THR A 451 -12.63 -3.06 -13.22
N GLY A 452 -12.54 -2.64 -14.49
CA GLY A 452 -13.66 -2.71 -15.45
C GLY A 452 -14.57 -1.48 -15.48
N PHE A 453 -14.29 -0.43 -14.71
CA PHE A 453 -15.06 0.83 -14.74
C PHE A 453 -15.10 1.44 -16.16
N CYS A 454 -16.30 1.60 -16.70
CA CYS A 454 -16.56 2.19 -18.02
C CYS A 454 -17.42 3.47 -17.97
N GLY A 455 -17.78 3.92 -16.76
CA GLY A 455 -18.58 5.12 -16.53
C GLY A 455 -17.85 6.44 -16.80
N THR A 456 -18.54 7.55 -16.54
CA THR A 456 -18.00 8.91 -16.67
C THR A 456 -17.62 9.49 -15.31
N VAL A 457 -16.50 10.21 -15.23
CA VAL A 457 -16.05 10.88 -14.01
C VAL A 457 -16.26 12.38 -14.18
N TYR A 458 -16.94 13.04 -13.24
CA TYR A 458 -17.13 14.49 -13.27
C TYR A 458 -16.35 15.19 -12.16
N ALA A 459 -15.65 16.25 -12.52
CA ALA A 459 -14.94 17.14 -11.60
C ALA A 459 -14.99 18.58 -12.12
N THR A 460 -14.64 19.53 -11.27
CA THR A 460 -14.38 20.91 -11.70
C THR A 460 -12.97 21.04 -12.29
N GLU A 461 -12.74 22.05 -13.13
CA GLU A 461 -11.43 22.30 -13.75
C GLU A 461 -10.29 22.40 -12.71
N PRO A 462 -10.39 23.24 -11.65
CA PRO A 462 -9.29 23.35 -10.70
C PRO A 462 -9.06 22.07 -9.91
N THR A 463 -10.14 21.32 -9.60
CA THR A 463 -10.03 20.04 -8.91
C THR A 463 -9.22 19.05 -9.73
N LEU A 464 -9.47 18.97 -11.04
CA LEU A 464 -8.73 18.09 -11.95
C LEU A 464 -7.25 18.47 -12.03
N GLN A 465 -6.93 19.76 -12.24
CA GLN A 465 -5.54 20.21 -12.41
C GLN A 465 -4.74 20.12 -11.12
N ILE A 466 -5.29 20.57 -10.00
CA ILE A 466 -4.60 20.46 -8.71
C ILE A 466 -4.43 18.99 -8.32
N GLY A 467 -5.45 18.17 -8.52
CA GLY A 467 -5.33 16.75 -8.24
C GLY A 467 -4.33 16.03 -9.15
N ARG A 468 -4.16 16.49 -10.40
CA ARG A 468 -3.05 16.04 -11.26
C ARG A 468 -1.70 16.34 -10.60
N PHE A 469 -1.48 17.57 -10.12
CA PHE A 469 -0.22 17.93 -9.45
C PHE A 469 0.08 17.06 -8.23
N PHE A 470 -0.95 16.79 -7.42
CA PHE A 470 -0.81 15.88 -6.27
C PHE A 470 -0.46 14.45 -6.70
N LEU A 471 -1.10 13.93 -7.74
CA LEU A 471 -0.84 12.58 -8.26
C LEU A 471 0.56 12.47 -8.89
N GLU A 472 0.97 13.47 -9.67
CA GLU A 472 2.29 13.54 -10.30
C GLU A 472 3.40 13.62 -9.25
N GLU A 473 3.28 14.54 -8.29
CA GLU A 473 4.24 14.68 -7.19
C GLU A 473 4.35 13.38 -6.37
N LEU A 474 3.21 12.75 -6.06
CA LEU A 474 3.20 11.51 -5.29
C LEU A 474 3.91 10.37 -6.03
N VAL A 475 3.70 10.23 -7.35
CA VAL A 475 4.38 9.22 -8.17
C VAL A 475 5.88 9.51 -8.21
N GLU A 476 6.28 10.74 -8.49
CA GLU A 476 7.69 11.14 -8.61
C GLU A 476 8.45 10.93 -7.30
N TYR A 477 7.89 11.33 -6.15
CA TYR A 477 8.52 11.10 -4.84
C TYR A 477 8.62 9.62 -4.46
N ILE A 478 7.65 8.79 -4.86
CA ILE A 478 7.69 7.35 -4.55
C ILE A 478 8.67 6.62 -5.48
N GLU A 479 8.72 6.97 -6.77
CA GLU A 479 9.68 6.41 -7.72
C GLU A 479 11.13 6.82 -7.39
N ALA A 480 11.33 8.02 -6.84
CA ALA A 480 12.64 8.48 -6.35
C ALA A 480 13.10 7.77 -5.05
N SER A 481 12.23 7.00 -4.38
CA SER A 481 12.56 6.34 -3.12
C SER A 481 13.39 5.06 -3.34
N PRO A 482 14.54 4.89 -2.68
CA PRO A 482 15.52 3.83 -3.00
C PRO A 482 15.14 2.40 -2.57
N LYS A 483 13.93 2.17 -2.04
CA LYS A 483 13.54 0.88 -1.45
C LYS A 483 12.61 0.11 -2.38
N GLU A 484 13.14 -0.88 -3.09
CA GLU A 484 12.34 -1.84 -3.89
C GLU A 484 11.78 -3.01 -3.06
N SER A 485 12.26 -3.24 -1.83
CA SER A 485 11.83 -4.39 -1.02
C SER A 485 10.46 -4.16 -0.38
N THR A 486 9.57 -5.15 -0.54
CA THR A 486 8.22 -5.15 0.01
C THR A 486 8.17 -6.03 1.25
N ALA A 487 7.98 -5.43 2.43
CA ALA A 487 7.80 -6.19 3.67
C ALA A 487 6.40 -6.80 3.72
N ARG A 488 6.33 -8.14 3.74
CA ARG A 488 5.05 -8.88 3.72
C ARG A 488 4.78 -9.63 5.01
N MET A 489 5.81 -9.98 5.78
CA MET A 489 5.65 -10.87 6.93
C MET A 489 4.92 -10.19 8.09
N TRP A 490 5.17 -8.90 8.32
CA TRP A 490 4.49 -8.13 9.38
C TRP A 490 2.96 -8.13 9.26
N LYS A 491 2.42 -8.25 8.03
CA LYS A 491 0.97 -8.30 7.77
C LYS A 491 0.31 -9.57 8.30
N GLU A 492 1.05 -10.67 8.42
CA GLU A 492 0.53 -11.93 8.95
C GLU A 492 0.50 -11.93 10.49
N ILE A 493 1.44 -11.22 11.11
CA ILE A 493 1.58 -11.13 12.57
C ILE A 493 1.01 -9.84 13.18
N GLN A 494 0.20 -9.07 12.41
CA GLN A 494 -0.33 -7.75 12.80
C GLN A 494 -0.84 -7.67 14.25
N HIS A 495 -1.64 -8.68 14.66
CA HIS A 495 -2.27 -8.76 15.97
C HIS A 495 -1.29 -8.84 17.15
N GLN A 496 -0.03 -9.19 16.89
CA GLN A 496 1.05 -9.31 17.89
C GLN A 496 1.96 -8.08 17.92
N LEU A 497 1.77 -7.14 16.99
CA LEU A 497 2.61 -5.94 16.87
C LEU A 497 2.11 -4.85 17.81
N PRO A 498 3.00 -3.95 18.27
CA PRO A 498 2.59 -2.78 19.02
C PRO A 498 1.88 -1.75 18.11
N VAL A 499 1.15 -0.83 18.74
CA VAL A 499 0.54 0.33 18.08
C VAL A 499 1.66 1.17 17.42
N PRO A 500 1.46 1.75 16.22
CA PRO A 500 0.20 1.85 15.46
C PRO A 500 -0.10 0.64 14.57
N LEU A 501 0.81 -0.32 14.39
CA LEU A 501 0.65 -1.40 13.41
C LEU A 501 -0.49 -2.37 13.76
N ASN A 502 -0.79 -2.56 15.05
CA ASN A 502 -1.90 -3.40 15.48
C ASN A 502 -3.26 -2.90 14.95
N ASP A 503 -3.49 -1.59 15.03
CA ASP A 503 -4.80 -0.98 14.76
C ASP A 503 -5.05 -0.67 13.27
N VAL A 504 -4.12 -1.06 12.40
CA VAL A 504 -4.18 -0.79 10.98
C VAL A 504 -5.36 -1.50 10.30
N PHE A 505 -6.12 -0.74 9.50
CA PHE A 505 -7.27 -1.29 8.78
C PHE A 505 -6.85 -2.14 7.56
N LYS A 506 -7.03 -3.46 7.65
CA LYS A 506 -6.87 -4.46 6.57
C LYS A 506 -5.58 -4.29 5.74
N PRO A 507 -4.38 -4.43 6.35
CA PRO A 507 -3.10 -4.24 5.65
C PRO A 507 -2.85 -5.20 4.49
N LYS A 508 -3.54 -6.35 4.45
CA LYS A 508 -3.48 -7.32 3.34
C LYS A 508 -4.00 -6.75 2.01
N ASN A 509 -4.86 -5.73 2.06
CA ASN A 509 -5.40 -5.08 0.87
C ASN A 509 -4.53 -3.91 0.39
N TRP A 510 -3.48 -3.55 1.12
CA TRP A 510 -2.62 -2.43 0.77
C TRP A 510 -1.80 -2.77 -0.47
N ARG A 511 -1.58 -1.76 -1.31
CA ARG A 511 -0.91 -1.90 -2.60
C ARG A 511 0.17 -0.83 -2.76
N HIS A 512 1.12 -1.10 -3.65
CA HIS A 512 2.02 -0.07 -4.13
C HIS A 512 1.26 0.99 -4.91
N LEU A 513 1.85 2.19 -4.94
CA LEU A 513 1.34 3.28 -5.74
C LEU A 513 1.26 2.88 -7.23
N PHE A 514 0.24 3.39 -7.91
CA PHE A 514 0.08 3.30 -9.36
C PHE A 514 1.21 4.03 -10.11
N SER A 515 1.36 3.75 -11.40
CA SER A 515 2.36 4.40 -12.27
C SER A 515 1.85 5.72 -12.86
N MET A 516 2.78 6.53 -13.39
CA MET A 516 2.45 7.77 -14.11
C MET A 516 1.52 7.53 -15.32
N ASP A 517 1.66 6.40 -16.01
CA ASP A 517 0.76 6.01 -17.12
C ASP A 517 -0.68 5.78 -16.65
N ALA A 518 -0.86 5.11 -15.50
CA ALA A 518 -2.18 4.92 -14.90
C ALA A 518 -2.81 6.24 -14.45
N VAL A 519 -2.01 7.18 -13.91
CA VAL A 519 -2.47 8.55 -13.60
C VAL A 519 -3.01 9.22 -14.85
N ASN A 520 -2.20 9.31 -15.91
CA ASN A 520 -2.59 9.99 -17.15
C ASN A 520 -3.86 9.41 -17.79
N LYS A 521 -3.97 8.07 -17.84
CA LYS A 521 -5.17 7.38 -18.35
C LYS A 521 -6.40 7.65 -17.50
N SER A 522 -6.27 7.64 -16.18
CA SER A 522 -7.39 7.91 -15.27
C SER A 522 -7.91 9.34 -15.41
N LEU A 523 -7.01 10.32 -15.51
CA LEU A 523 -7.35 11.74 -15.64
C LEU A 523 -7.98 12.06 -17.00
N ALA A 524 -7.59 11.36 -18.07
CA ALA A 524 -8.19 11.53 -19.39
C ALA A 524 -9.68 11.15 -19.44
N ARG A 525 -10.19 10.38 -18.47
CA ARG A 525 -11.62 10.02 -18.36
C ARG A 525 -12.45 11.06 -17.60
N VAL A 526 -11.82 12.08 -17.04
CA VAL A 526 -12.51 13.11 -16.25
C VAL A 526 -13.11 14.15 -17.18
N GLN A 527 -14.42 14.31 -17.11
CA GLN A 527 -15.16 15.37 -17.75
C GLN A 527 -15.25 16.58 -16.82
N MET A 528 -14.80 17.72 -17.33
CA MET A 528 -14.70 18.97 -16.59
C MET A 528 -16.06 19.69 -16.59
N THR A 529 -16.40 20.28 -15.46
CA THR A 529 -17.71 20.90 -15.21
C THR A 529 -17.55 22.24 -14.50
N GLY A 530 -18.37 23.21 -14.87
CA GLY A 530 -18.44 24.53 -14.22
C GLY A 530 -19.38 24.52 -13.02
N TYR A 531 -19.18 25.44 -12.06
CA TYR A 531 -20.18 25.66 -11.02
C TYR A 531 -21.56 26.00 -11.62
N ASP A 532 -22.61 25.51 -10.95
CA ASP A 532 -24.01 25.69 -11.34
C ASP A 532 -24.39 25.08 -12.71
N GLN A 533 -23.47 24.34 -13.35
CA GLN A 533 -23.75 23.59 -14.58
C GLN A 533 -24.65 22.39 -14.27
N LYS A 534 -25.80 22.33 -14.93
CA LYS A 534 -26.76 21.23 -14.80
C LYS A 534 -26.39 20.10 -15.76
N LEU A 535 -25.94 18.99 -15.20
CA LEU A 535 -25.59 17.76 -15.91
C LEU A 535 -26.80 16.83 -15.90
N ASP A 536 -27.20 16.34 -17.06
CA ASP A 536 -28.25 15.34 -17.18
C ASP A 536 -27.63 13.95 -17.27
N ILE A 537 -27.88 13.12 -16.26
CA ILE A 537 -27.36 11.75 -16.17
C ILE A 537 -28.46 10.82 -16.64
N PHE A 538 -28.36 10.42 -17.91
CA PHE A 538 -29.27 9.49 -18.60
C PHE A 538 -30.76 9.84 -18.40
N GLY A 539 -31.12 11.13 -18.46
CA GLY A 539 -32.51 11.62 -18.31
C GLY A 539 -33.16 11.36 -16.95
N ALA A 540 -32.43 10.74 -16.01
CA ALA A 540 -32.95 10.25 -14.75
C ALA A 540 -32.63 11.17 -13.57
N LEU A 541 -31.42 11.73 -13.58
CA LEU A 541 -30.88 12.56 -12.51
C LEU A 541 -30.25 13.82 -13.08
N GLN A 542 -30.60 14.96 -12.50
CA GLN A 542 -29.90 16.21 -12.73
C GLN A 542 -28.85 16.41 -11.63
N VAL A 543 -27.59 16.48 -12.01
CA VAL A 543 -26.46 16.70 -11.09
C VAL A 543 -25.92 18.11 -11.30
N THR A 544 -25.57 18.80 -10.22
CA THR A 544 -25.03 20.17 -10.30
C THR A 544 -23.95 20.39 -9.24
N PRO A 545 -22.73 20.81 -9.63
CA PRO A 545 -21.68 21.16 -8.68
C PRO A 545 -21.89 22.59 -8.17
N ILE A 546 -21.84 22.75 -6.85
CA ILE A 546 -22.03 24.00 -6.12
C ILE A 546 -20.75 24.32 -5.36
N SER A 547 -20.29 25.56 -5.34
CA SER A 547 -19.08 25.94 -4.60
C SER A 547 -19.17 25.54 -3.12
N SER A 548 -18.15 24.84 -2.60
CA SER A 548 -18.06 24.46 -1.19
C SER A 548 -17.23 25.43 -0.33
N GLY A 549 -16.47 26.33 -0.96
CA GLY A 549 -15.66 27.35 -0.28
C GLY A 549 -14.40 26.84 0.42
N PHE A 550 -14.09 25.55 0.35
CA PHE A 550 -12.97 24.93 1.08
C PHE A 550 -11.62 25.10 0.39
N CYS A 551 -11.53 24.67 -0.87
CA CYS A 551 -10.31 24.77 -1.68
C CYS A 551 -10.65 25.26 -3.09
N LEU A 552 -9.63 25.59 -3.88
CA LEU A 552 -9.84 26.00 -5.27
C LEU A 552 -10.55 24.90 -6.08
N GLY A 553 -11.72 25.23 -6.63
CA GLY A 553 -12.56 24.29 -7.38
C GLY A 553 -13.39 23.31 -6.55
N SER A 554 -13.33 23.33 -5.21
CA SER A 554 -14.06 22.34 -4.41
C SER A 554 -15.57 22.52 -4.49
N SER A 555 -16.29 21.42 -4.72
CA SER A 555 -17.73 21.41 -4.95
C SER A 555 -18.52 20.47 -4.03
N ASN A 556 -19.64 21.00 -3.54
CA ASN A 556 -20.76 20.22 -3.02
C ASN A 556 -21.68 19.82 -4.17
N TRP A 557 -22.16 18.59 -4.20
CA TRP A 557 -22.97 18.09 -5.32
C TRP A 557 -24.46 18.08 -4.95
N THR A 558 -25.30 18.69 -5.77
CA THR A 558 -26.75 18.51 -5.68
C THR A 558 -27.21 17.52 -6.74
N ILE A 559 -27.86 16.45 -6.30
CA ILE A 559 -28.39 15.38 -7.15
C ILE A 559 -29.91 15.45 -7.04
N VAL A 560 -30.57 15.81 -8.14
CA VAL A 560 -32.01 16.02 -8.20
C VAL A 560 -32.63 14.97 -9.10
N SER A 561 -33.47 14.13 -8.52
CA SER A 561 -34.46 13.34 -9.26
C SER A 561 -35.75 14.16 -9.35
N GLY A 562 -36.67 13.86 -10.28
CA GLY A 562 -37.81 14.72 -10.63
C GLY A 562 -38.69 15.25 -9.47
N GLN A 563 -38.61 14.70 -8.26
CA GLN A 563 -39.24 15.21 -7.03
C GLN A 563 -38.34 15.26 -5.80
N GLU A 564 -37.13 14.71 -5.86
CA GLU A 564 -36.29 14.50 -4.69
C GLU A 564 -34.92 15.15 -4.90
N LYS A 565 -34.42 15.79 -3.86
CA LYS A 565 -33.13 16.49 -3.87
C LYS A 565 -32.21 15.94 -2.79
N ILE A 566 -31.08 15.40 -3.23
CA ILE A 566 -29.99 14.96 -2.38
C ILE A 566 -28.86 15.99 -2.49
N SER A 567 -28.36 16.47 -1.37
CA SER A 567 -27.16 17.33 -1.33
C SER A 567 -26.01 16.59 -0.65
N TYR A 568 -24.90 16.43 -1.36
CA TYR A 568 -23.66 15.87 -0.84
C TYR A 568 -22.71 17.01 -0.47
N ILE A 569 -22.46 17.16 0.82
CA ILE A 569 -21.57 18.15 1.42
C ILE A 569 -20.26 17.43 1.82
N SER A 570 -19.22 17.68 1.04
CA SER A 570 -17.86 17.21 1.30
C SER A 570 -17.13 18.18 2.25
N GLY A 571 -15.79 18.25 2.15
CA GLY A 571 -15.03 19.37 2.71
C GLY A 571 -15.59 20.71 2.23
N SER A 572 -16.09 21.50 3.17
CA SER A 572 -16.69 22.82 2.95
C SER A 572 -16.09 23.81 3.94
N SER A 573 -16.15 25.11 3.63
CA SER A 573 -15.77 26.18 4.55
C SER A 573 -16.75 27.34 4.50
N THR A 574 -16.97 27.96 5.65
CA THR A 574 -17.63 29.27 5.78
C THR A 574 -16.64 30.42 5.96
N LEU A 575 -15.34 30.13 6.07
CA LEU A 575 -14.30 31.14 6.13
C LEU A 575 -14.07 31.70 4.73
N THR A 576 -13.83 33.01 4.63
CA THR A 576 -13.57 33.67 3.36
C THR A 576 -12.06 33.80 3.15
N THR A 577 -11.46 32.79 2.50
CA THR A 577 -10.05 32.81 2.06
C THR A 577 -9.96 33.11 0.56
N HIS A 578 -9.04 32.50 -0.18
CA HIS A 578 -8.90 32.68 -1.63
C HIS A 578 -9.98 32.02 -2.51
N PRO A 579 -10.62 30.86 -2.18
CA PRO A 579 -11.63 30.23 -3.03
C PRO A 579 -12.95 31.01 -3.07
N ARG A 580 -13.78 30.75 -4.09
CA ARG A 580 -15.17 31.24 -4.14
C ARG A 580 -15.96 30.75 -2.92
N PRO A 581 -16.62 31.62 -2.13
CA PRO A 581 -17.36 31.21 -0.94
C PRO A 581 -18.44 30.16 -1.20
N ILE A 582 -18.82 29.42 -0.15
CA ILE A 582 -19.88 28.42 -0.19
C ILE A 582 -21.23 29.02 -0.64
N ASN A 583 -21.89 28.38 -1.60
CA ASN A 583 -23.25 28.76 -1.99
C ASN A 583 -24.30 27.94 -1.24
N GLN A 584 -24.74 28.46 -0.09
CA GLN A 584 -25.71 27.78 0.78
C GLN A 584 -27.12 27.74 0.18
N THR A 585 -27.49 28.71 -0.66
CA THR A 585 -28.86 28.84 -1.18
C THR A 585 -29.27 27.63 -2.02
N ALA A 586 -28.34 27.12 -2.83
CA ALA A 586 -28.53 25.94 -3.66
C ALA A 586 -28.71 24.64 -2.84
N LEU A 587 -28.28 24.62 -1.57
CA LEU A 587 -28.33 23.42 -0.71
C LEU A 587 -29.57 23.37 0.19
N LYS A 588 -30.31 24.47 0.33
CA LYS A 588 -31.50 24.55 1.20
C LYS A 588 -32.59 23.57 0.80
N TYR A 589 -33.34 23.12 1.80
CA TYR A 589 -34.54 22.28 1.67
C TYR A 589 -34.30 20.99 0.87
N SER A 590 -33.12 20.39 1.03
CA SER A 590 -32.84 19.08 0.46
C SER A 590 -33.53 17.99 1.26
N ASP A 591 -34.11 17.01 0.58
CA ASP A 591 -34.76 15.86 1.22
C ASP A 591 -33.74 15.04 2.01
N VAL A 592 -32.55 14.87 1.45
CA VAL A 592 -31.41 14.21 2.11
C VAL A 592 -30.18 15.11 2.01
N VAL A 593 -29.48 15.31 3.13
CA VAL A 593 -28.15 15.91 3.16
C VAL A 593 -27.16 14.88 3.68
N ILE A 594 -26.11 14.63 2.92
CA ILE A 594 -25.00 13.74 3.30
C ILE A 594 -23.80 14.64 3.60
N MET A 595 -23.29 14.62 4.84
CA MET A 595 -22.17 15.46 5.26
C MET A 595 -21.00 14.59 5.72
N THR A 596 -19.82 14.77 5.10
CA THR A 596 -18.70 13.82 5.27
C THR A 596 -17.35 14.45 5.65
N GLY A 597 -17.18 15.76 5.54
CA GLY A 597 -15.88 16.43 5.76
C GLY A 597 -15.95 17.58 6.77
N LEU A 598 -15.71 17.27 8.04
CA LEU A 598 -15.45 18.26 9.11
C LEU A 598 -13.96 18.29 9.47
N THR A 599 -13.56 19.35 10.17
CA THR A 599 -12.18 19.55 10.66
C THR A 599 -11.68 18.42 11.54
N GLN A 600 -10.42 18.02 11.30
CA GLN A 600 -9.65 17.10 12.12
C GLN A 600 -9.03 17.79 13.35
N ALA A 601 -8.93 19.13 13.34
CA ALA A 601 -8.41 19.94 14.45
C ALA A 601 -9.48 20.86 15.07
N PRO A 602 -10.61 20.32 15.59
CA PRO A 602 -11.78 21.12 16.00
C PRO A 602 -11.56 22.05 17.19
N HIS A 603 -10.46 21.91 17.92
CA HIS A 603 -10.14 22.74 19.08
C HIS A 603 -9.42 24.04 18.73
N VAL A 604 -9.01 24.18 17.48
CA VAL A 604 -8.02 25.15 17.06
C VAL A 604 -8.68 26.14 16.11
N ASN A 605 -8.38 27.44 16.30
CA ASN A 605 -8.81 28.48 15.37
C ASN A 605 -7.72 28.70 14.32
N PRO A 606 -8.01 28.54 13.00
CA PRO A 606 -7.03 28.72 11.93
C PRO A 606 -6.35 30.09 11.92
N ASP A 607 -7.09 31.17 12.20
CA ASP A 607 -6.53 32.54 12.22
C ASP A 607 -5.53 32.72 13.36
N ALA A 608 -5.83 32.13 14.52
CA ALA A 608 -4.93 32.14 15.67
C ALA A 608 -3.65 31.34 15.39
N MET A 609 -3.77 30.19 14.72
CA MET A 609 -2.61 29.37 14.31
C MET A 609 -1.75 30.04 13.26
N LEU A 610 -2.36 30.78 12.33
CA LEU A 610 -1.61 31.56 11.36
C LEU A 610 -0.77 32.66 12.06
N GLY A 611 -1.35 33.31 13.08
CA GLY A 611 -0.62 34.25 13.94
C GLY A 611 0.53 33.59 14.71
N GLU A 612 0.29 32.41 15.30
CA GLU A 612 1.30 31.64 16.01
C GLU A 612 2.43 31.15 15.09
N LEU A 613 2.08 30.73 13.87
CA LEU A 613 3.04 30.35 12.84
C LEU A 613 3.95 31.53 12.50
N CYS A 614 3.37 32.68 12.17
CA CYS A 614 4.12 33.89 11.88
C CYS A 614 5.06 34.26 13.03
N MET A 615 4.56 34.23 14.28
CA MET A 615 5.36 34.53 15.46
C MET A 615 6.55 33.56 15.63
N ASN A 616 6.32 32.25 15.46
CA ASN A 616 7.38 31.25 15.56
C ASN A 616 8.41 31.41 14.44
N VAL A 617 7.98 31.65 13.20
CA VAL A 617 8.89 31.97 12.09
C VAL A 617 9.77 33.17 12.44
N MET A 618 9.17 34.25 12.96
CA MET A 618 9.93 35.44 13.29
C MET A 618 10.96 35.23 14.39
N MET A 619 10.59 34.51 15.45
CA MET A 619 11.51 34.19 16.54
C MET A 619 12.71 33.35 16.04
N THR A 620 12.45 32.37 15.19
CA THR A 620 13.49 31.50 14.63
C THR A 620 14.47 32.28 13.74
N LEU A 621 13.95 33.12 12.84
CA LEU A 621 14.78 33.93 11.94
C LEU A 621 15.60 34.98 12.72
N ARG A 622 15.03 35.61 13.77
CA ARG A 622 15.74 36.55 14.64
C ARG A 622 16.92 35.89 15.37
N ASN A 623 16.80 34.59 15.67
CA ASN A 623 17.87 33.81 16.29
C ASN A 623 18.89 33.25 15.27
N GLY A 624 18.77 33.60 13.98
CA GLY A 624 19.67 33.16 12.92
C GLY A 624 19.39 31.76 12.39
N GLY A 625 18.28 31.12 12.79
CA GLY A 625 17.88 29.80 12.30
C GLY A 625 16.92 29.87 11.11
N SER A 626 16.96 28.84 10.25
CA SER A 626 15.97 28.60 9.20
C SER A 626 14.72 27.85 9.68
N VAL A 627 13.63 27.98 8.91
CA VAL A 627 12.34 27.32 9.18
C VAL A 627 11.99 26.35 8.05
N LEU A 628 11.59 25.13 8.41
CA LEU A 628 11.03 24.13 7.49
C LEU A 628 9.52 24.01 7.71
N ILE A 629 8.75 24.10 6.64
CA ILE A 629 7.30 23.92 6.62
C ILE A 629 6.96 22.77 5.66
N PRO A 630 6.76 21.54 6.17
CA PRO A 630 6.29 20.43 5.35
C PRO A 630 4.84 20.69 4.91
N CYS A 631 4.60 20.88 3.61
CA CYS A 631 3.28 21.25 3.09
C CYS A 631 2.98 20.56 1.75
N TYR A 632 1.71 20.57 1.37
CA TYR A 632 1.27 20.18 0.03
C TYR A 632 1.63 21.25 -1.04
N PRO A 633 1.69 20.89 -2.33
CA PRO A 633 2.15 21.79 -3.39
C PRO A 633 1.12 22.85 -3.81
N SER A 634 -0.15 22.69 -3.45
CA SER A 634 -1.22 23.64 -3.77
C SER A 634 -2.24 23.73 -2.62
N GLY A 635 -2.99 24.83 -2.56
CA GLY A 635 -4.07 25.02 -1.59
C GLY A 635 -3.74 26.11 -0.56
N VAL A 636 -3.79 25.79 0.72
CA VAL A 636 -3.56 26.74 1.83
C VAL A 636 -2.18 27.41 1.76
N VAL A 637 -1.20 26.75 1.14
CA VAL A 637 0.16 27.30 0.92
C VAL A 637 0.16 28.68 0.24
N TYR A 638 -0.82 28.96 -0.63
CA TYR A 638 -0.94 30.27 -1.29
C TYR A 638 -1.25 31.39 -0.29
N ASP A 639 -2.12 31.12 0.68
CA ASP A 639 -2.45 32.06 1.75
C ASP A 639 -1.26 32.22 2.72
N LEU A 640 -0.47 31.16 2.92
CA LEU A 640 0.76 31.22 3.73
C LEU A 640 1.81 32.14 3.11
N PHE A 641 2.05 32.05 1.79
CA PHE A 641 2.99 32.94 1.12
C PHE A 641 2.60 34.42 1.29
N GLU A 642 1.31 34.73 1.15
CA GLU A 642 0.78 36.08 1.33
C GLU A 642 0.92 36.56 2.78
N CYS A 643 0.47 35.78 3.75
CA CYS A 643 0.54 36.18 5.16
C CYS A 643 1.98 36.33 5.66
N LEU A 644 2.86 35.38 5.32
CA LEU A 644 4.24 35.39 5.77
C LEU A 644 5.06 36.50 5.12
N SER A 645 4.89 36.75 3.82
CA SER A 645 5.62 37.83 3.14
C SER A 645 5.30 39.20 3.76
N VAL A 646 4.02 39.47 4.05
CA VAL A 646 3.60 40.71 4.73
C VAL A 646 4.18 40.78 6.15
N SER A 647 4.15 39.68 6.89
CA SER A 647 4.71 39.62 8.25
C SER A 647 6.23 39.87 8.28
N LEU A 648 6.97 39.26 7.35
CA LEU A 648 8.42 39.42 7.20
C LEU A 648 8.78 40.88 6.86
N ASP A 649 8.06 41.49 5.92
CA ASP A 649 8.30 42.88 5.51
C ASP A 649 8.03 43.85 6.65
N ASN A 650 6.94 43.67 7.40
CA ASN A 650 6.59 44.50 8.57
C ASN A 650 7.63 44.45 9.69
N GLN A 651 8.34 43.32 9.83
CA GLN A 651 9.36 43.11 10.86
C GLN A 651 10.79 43.39 10.37
N GLY A 652 10.95 43.90 9.14
CA GLY A 652 12.25 44.30 8.59
C GLY A 652 13.09 43.16 8.01
N PHE A 653 12.51 41.98 7.77
CA PHE A 653 13.19 40.81 7.20
C PHE A 653 13.03 40.69 5.68
N THR A 654 13.11 41.82 4.98
CA THR A 654 12.83 41.92 3.53
C THR A 654 13.82 41.15 2.64
N GLN A 655 14.99 40.80 3.17
CA GLN A 655 16.09 40.11 2.46
C GLN A 655 16.09 38.58 2.65
N ILE A 656 15.24 38.05 3.54
CA ILE A 656 15.20 36.61 3.81
C ILE A 656 14.44 35.90 2.69
N PRO A 657 15.05 34.94 1.98
CA PRO A 657 14.38 34.22 0.90
C PRO A 657 13.43 33.16 1.45
N MET A 658 12.31 32.98 0.74
CA MET A 658 11.43 31.83 0.87
C MET A 658 11.71 30.87 -0.29
N PHE A 659 11.87 29.59 0.00
CA PHE A 659 12.04 28.53 -1.00
C PHE A 659 10.79 27.66 -1.05
N PHE A 660 10.32 27.32 -2.24
CA PHE A 660 9.22 26.39 -2.47
C PHE A 660 9.71 25.21 -3.34
N ILE A 661 9.86 24.05 -2.71
CA ILE A 661 10.48 22.87 -3.34
C ILE A 661 9.40 21.82 -3.57
N SER A 662 9.10 21.58 -4.84
CA SER A 662 8.15 20.56 -5.30
C SER A 662 8.31 20.35 -6.82
N PRO A 663 8.23 19.13 -7.34
CA PRO A 663 8.35 18.85 -8.78
C PRO A 663 7.35 19.63 -9.64
N VAL A 664 6.20 19.95 -9.05
CA VAL A 664 5.06 20.65 -9.66
C VAL A 664 4.95 22.11 -9.23
N ALA A 665 5.96 22.67 -8.54
CA ALA A 665 5.92 24.02 -7.97
C ALA A 665 5.61 25.11 -9.01
N ASP A 666 6.30 25.09 -10.16
CA ASP A 666 6.14 26.09 -11.23
C ASP A 666 4.72 26.05 -11.82
N SER A 667 4.26 24.84 -12.17
CA SER A 667 2.90 24.60 -12.67
C SER A 667 1.83 25.03 -11.66
N SER A 668 2.02 24.68 -10.38
CA SER A 668 1.10 25.02 -9.29
C SER A 668 0.91 26.54 -9.15
N LEU A 669 2.00 27.29 -9.07
CA LEU A 669 1.96 28.76 -8.96
C LEU A 669 1.33 29.40 -10.20
N ALA A 670 1.70 28.96 -11.41
CA ALA A 670 1.15 29.49 -12.65
C ALA A 670 -0.37 29.26 -12.74
N TYR A 671 -0.83 28.03 -12.48
CA TYR A 671 -2.26 27.68 -12.56
C TYR A 671 -3.12 28.41 -11.55
N SER A 672 -2.58 28.72 -10.37
CA SER A 672 -3.31 29.49 -9.35
C SER A 672 -3.73 30.89 -9.85
N ASN A 673 -2.93 31.51 -10.74
CA ASN A 673 -3.23 32.81 -11.32
C ASN A 673 -4.16 32.72 -12.55
N ILE A 674 -4.14 31.60 -13.27
CA ILE A 674 -4.99 31.37 -14.45
C ILE A 674 -6.46 31.18 -14.05
N LEU A 675 -6.73 30.47 -12.95
CA LEU A 675 -8.08 30.05 -12.54
C LEU A 675 -8.83 31.10 -11.72
N ALA A 676 -8.73 32.37 -12.13
CA ALA A 676 -9.25 33.49 -11.37
C ALA A 676 -10.77 33.46 -11.17
N GLU A 677 -11.53 32.91 -12.12
CA GLU A 677 -13.00 32.79 -12.05
C GLU A 677 -13.50 31.90 -10.91
N TRP A 678 -12.61 31.07 -10.34
CA TRP A 678 -12.89 30.17 -9.22
C TRP A 678 -12.54 30.78 -7.85
N LEU A 679 -11.98 31.99 -7.82
CA LEU A 679 -11.56 32.69 -6.61
C LEU A 679 -12.69 33.50 -5.95
N SER A 680 -12.41 34.04 -4.77
CA SER A 680 -13.29 34.99 -4.09
C SER A 680 -13.41 36.30 -4.88
N THR A 681 -14.53 37.01 -4.70
CA THR A 681 -14.80 38.27 -5.42
C THR A 681 -13.70 39.32 -5.20
N SER A 682 -13.09 39.35 -4.01
CA SER A 682 -11.94 40.24 -3.71
C SER A 682 -10.75 39.97 -4.62
N LYS A 683 -10.41 38.70 -4.84
CA LYS A 683 -9.30 38.27 -5.69
C LYS A 683 -9.65 38.40 -7.19
N GLN A 684 -10.88 38.08 -7.57
CA GLN A 684 -11.40 38.32 -8.93
C GLN A 684 -11.30 39.80 -9.32
N ASN A 685 -11.60 40.71 -8.39
CA ASN A 685 -11.55 42.14 -8.64
C ASN A 685 -10.14 42.65 -9.00
N LYS A 686 -9.09 41.98 -8.52
CA LYS A 686 -7.70 42.32 -8.87
C LYS A 686 -7.40 42.01 -10.33
N VAL A 687 -8.02 40.99 -10.93
CA VAL A 687 -7.80 40.67 -12.34
C VAL A 687 -8.36 41.75 -13.27
N TYR A 688 -9.40 42.49 -12.85
CA TYR A 688 -9.92 43.63 -13.62
C TYR A 688 -8.99 44.85 -13.62
N ILE A 689 -8.08 44.95 -12.65
CA ILE A 689 -7.11 46.05 -12.53
C ILE A 689 -5.73 45.40 -12.66
N PRO A 690 -5.11 45.35 -13.85
CA PRO A 690 -4.08 44.39 -14.33
C PRO A 690 -3.01 43.94 -13.31
N ASP A 691 -3.45 43.28 -12.25
CA ASP A 691 -2.72 42.85 -11.08
C ASP A 691 -3.02 41.37 -10.89
N GLU A 692 -1.99 40.65 -10.45
CA GLU A 692 -2.10 39.22 -10.20
C GLU A 692 -3.02 38.97 -8.99
N PRO A 693 -3.93 37.97 -9.04
CA PRO A 693 -4.84 37.69 -7.94
C PRO A 693 -4.07 37.29 -6.67
N PHE A 694 -2.97 36.57 -6.83
CA PHE A 694 -2.09 36.20 -5.73
C PHE A 694 -0.77 36.99 -5.73
N PRO A 695 -0.30 37.44 -4.56
CA PRO A 695 0.93 38.23 -4.46
C PRO A 695 2.19 37.41 -4.71
N HIS A 696 2.12 36.08 -4.64
CA HIS A 696 3.30 35.23 -4.84
C HIS A 696 3.91 35.40 -6.24
N ALA A 697 3.12 35.79 -7.25
CA ALA A 697 3.65 36.10 -8.59
C ALA A 697 4.67 37.26 -8.54
N ASN A 698 4.39 38.29 -7.73
CA ASN A 698 5.33 39.39 -7.49
C ASN A 698 6.49 38.97 -6.59
N LEU A 699 6.27 38.06 -5.64
CA LEU A 699 7.35 37.52 -4.81
C LEU A 699 8.36 36.72 -5.65
N VAL A 700 7.89 35.96 -6.64
CA VAL A 700 8.73 35.24 -7.60
C VAL A 700 9.48 36.20 -8.52
N LYS A 701 8.79 37.18 -9.11
CA LYS A 701 9.42 38.23 -9.95
C LYS A 701 10.53 38.98 -9.22
N ASN A 702 10.36 39.22 -7.91
CA ASN A 702 11.33 39.91 -7.06
C ASN A 702 12.36 38.98 -6.38
N ALA A 703 12.38 37.69 -6.73
CA ALA A 703 13.26 36.67 -6.14
C ALA A 703 13.17 36.53 -4.60
N LYS A 704 12.05 36.97 -3.99
CA LYS A 704 11.73 36.75 -2.57
C LYS A 704 11.17 35.35 -2.32
N LEU A 705 10.40 34.83 -3.28
CA LEU A 705 9.96 33.43 -3.33
C LEU A 705 10.65 32.75 -4.51
N LYS A 706 11.39 31.68 -4.25
CA LYS A 706 12.14 30.94 -5.26
C LYS A 706 11.66 29.51 -5.28
N HIS A 707 11.34 28.99 -6.46
CA HIS A 707 10.82 27.64 -6.61
C HIS A 707 11.78 26.72 -7.34
N PHE A 708 11.85 25.47 -6.89
CA PHE A 708 12.72 24.42 -7.44
C PHE A 708 11.96 23.11 -7.48
N LYS A 709 12.30 22.22 -8.42
CA LYS A 709 11.69 20.90 -8.51
C LYS A 709 12.13 20.00 -7.36
N HIS A 710 13.44 19.97 -7.14
CA HIS A 710 14.13 19.14 -6.14
C HIS A 710 15.30 19.89 -5.51
N ILE A 711 15.86 19.33 -4.44
CA ILE A 711 17.05 19.86 -3.76
C ILE A 711 18.31 19.76 -4.66
N ASP A 712 18.36 18.77 -5.55
CA ASP A 712 19.46 18.56 -6.50
C ASP A 712 19.28 19.34 -7.83
N SER A 713 18.20 20.11 -7.95
CA SER A 713 17.95 20.93 -9.14
C SER A 713 19.05 21.95 -9.37
N GLU A 714 19.41 22.14 -10.64
CA GLU A 714 20.43 23.11 -11.05
C GLU A 714 20.09 24.51 -10.51
N GLY A 715 21.09 25.18 -9.92
CA GLY A 715 20.92 26.52 -9.33
C GLY A 715 20.47 26.54 -7.87
N PHE A 716 19.89 25.46 -7.31
CA PHE A 716 19.46 25.46 -5.90
C PHE A 716 20.66 25.68 -4.96
N SER A 717 21.74 24.93 -5.12
CA SER A 717 22.93 25.03 -4.26
C SER A 717 23.61 26.41 -4.29
N THR A 718 23.51 27.14 -5.42
CA THR A 718 24.09 28.49 -5.55
C THR A 718 23.24 29.57 -4.89
N GLU A 719 21.92 29.35 -4.85
CA GLU A 719 20.96 30.33 -4.34
C GLU A 719 20.56 30.09 -2.88
N PHE A 720 20.69 28.85 -2.42
CA PHE A 720 20.38 28.44 -1.05
C PHE A 720 21.26 29.18 -0.05
N ARG A 721 20.62 29.95 0.84
CA ARG A 721 21.28 30.73 1.89
C ARG A 721 20.46 30.67 3.16
N GLN A 722 21.14 30.66 4.30
CA GLN A 722 20.50 30.70 5.63
C GLN A 722 20.79 32.05 6.30
N PRO A 723 19.84 32.60 7.08
CA PRO A 723 18.53 32.05 7.42
C PRO A 723 17.52 32.13 6.25
N CYS A 724 16.61 31.17 6.17
CA CYS A 724 15.55 31.10 5.15
C CYS A 724 14.29 30.41 5.66
N VAL A 725 13.20 30.50 4.89
CA VAL A 725 11.98 29.72 5.11
C VAL A 725 11.81 28.76 3.93
N VAL A 726 11.66 27.47 4.19
CA VAL A 726 11.54 26.44 3.17
C VAL A 726 10.17 25.76 3.28
N PHE A 727 9.40 25.81 2.21
CA PHE A 727 8.17 25.05 1.99
C PHE A 727 8.52 23.85 1.12
N CYS A 728 8.26 22.64 1.62
CA CYS A 728 8.73 21.44 0.97
C CYS A 728 7.77 20.27 1.16
N GLY A 729 7.47 19.54 0.08
CA GLY A 729 6.74 18.27 0.18
C GLY A 729 7.64 17.15 0.74
N HIS A 730 7.13 16.12 1.42
CA HIS A 730 5.72 15.84 1.74
C HIS A 730 5.46 15.90 3.28
N PRO A 731 4.29 16.37 3.75
CA PRO A 731 3.94 16.52 5.19
C PRO A 731 4.10 15.25 6.04
N SER A 732 3.99 14.07 5.43
CA SER A 732 4.14 12.77 6.10
C SER A 732 5.57 12.49 6.59
N LEU A 733 6.58 13.18 6.05
CA LEU A 733 8.00 12.91 6.27
C LEU A 733 8.38 11.43 6.07
N ARG A 734 7.80 10.79 5.05
CA ARG A 734 8.16 9.42 4.63
C ARG A 734 8.83 9.36 3.27
N PHE A 735 8.57 10.37 2.45
CA PHE A 735 9.07 10.56 1.10
C PHE A 735 9.04 12.06 0.79
N GLY A 736 9.62 12.44 -0.34
CA GLY A 736 9.80 13.83 -0.75
C GLY A 736 10.97 14.52 -0.07
N ASP A 737 11.30 15.71 -0.58
CA ASP A 737 12.50 16.46 -0.25
C ASP A 737 12.53 16.97 1.21
N ALA A 738 11.38 17.06 1.89
CA ALA A 738 11.30 17.49 3.28
C ALA A 738 12.09 16.56 4.22
N VAL A 739 12.22 15.28 3.87
CA VAL A 739 12.99 14.29 4.64
C VAL A 739 14.47 14.70 4.72
N HIS A 740 15.05 15.15 3.61
CA HIS A 740 16.45 15.57 3.56
C HIS A 740 16.73 16.80 4.42
N PHE A 741 15.78 17.75 4.51
CA PHE A 741 15.92 18.88 5.44
C PHE A 741 15.83 18.48 6.90
N VAL A 742 15.00 17.49 7.25
CA VAL A 742 14.95 16.96 8.62
C VAL A 742 16.28 16.29 8.98
N GLU A 743 16.90 15.54 8.06
CA GLU A 743 18.23 14.96 8.27
C GLU A 743 19.32 16.04 8.39
N LEU A 744 19.25 17.09 7.57
CA LEU A 744 20.25 18.16 7.56
C LEU A 744 20.15 19.10 8.77
N TRP A 745 18.93 19.45 9.19
CA TRP A 745 18.67 20.45 10.24
C TRP A 745 18.33 19.84 11.59
N GLY A 746 18.07 18.54 11.65
CA GLY A 746 17.54 17.84 12.82
C GLY A 746 18.40 17.94 14.08
N SER A 747 19.72 18.06 13.93
CA SER A 747 20.66 18.18 15.06
C SER A 747 20.85 19.61 15.56
N ASN A 748 20.27 20.63 14.92
CA ASN A 748 20.49 22.03 15.28
C ASN A 748 19.23 22.66 15.92
N PRO A 749 19.30 23.07 17.21
CA PRO A 749 18.16 23.66 17.91
C PRO A 749 17.81 25.08 17.45
N LEU A 750 18.65 25.74 16.65
CA LEU A 750 18.33 27.04 16.05
C LEU A 750 17.27 26.91 14.96
N HIS A 751 17.20 25.77 14.28
CA HIS A 751 16.20 25.54 13.24
C HIS A 751 14.85 25.18 13.83
N THR A 752 13.78 25.42 13.06
CA THR A 752 12.42 25.07 13.48
C THR A 752 11.69 24.36 12.37
N ILE A 753 11.01 23.26 12.69
CA ILE A 753 10.05 22.62 11.80
C ILE A 753 8.63 22.97 12.28
N ILE A 754 7.78 23.45 11.36
CA ILE A 754 6.41 23.84 11.65
C ILE A 754 5.47 23.01 10.79
N PHE A 755 4.63 22.21 11.43
CA PHE A 755 3.62 21.40 10.75
C PHE A 755 2.31 22.20 10.60
N THR A 756 1.84 22.35 9.36
CA THR A 756 0.58 23.04 9.03
C THR A 756 -0.58 22.12 8.71
N GLU A 757 -0.30 20.90 8.27
CA GLU A 757 -1.33 19.93 7.87
C GLU A 757 -1.79 19.07 9.07
N PRO A 758 -3.12 18.92 9.30
CA PRO A 758 -3.64 18.08 10.38
C PRO A 758 -3.68 16.58 10.04
N ASP A 759 -3.51 16.22 8.77
CA ASP A 759 -3.65 14.84 8.27
C ASP A 759 -2.62 13.87 8.87
N PHE A 760 -1.44 14.39 9.23
CA PHE A 760 -0.33 13.62 9.76
C PHE A 760 0.00 14.08 11.18
N PRO A 761 -0.17 13.21 12.20
CA PRO A 761 0.23 13.53 13.55
C PRO A 761 1.73 13.83 13.62
N HIS A 762 2.11 15.08 13.93
CA HIS A 762 3.50 15.56 13.88
C HIS A 762 4.48 14.70 14.71
N MET A 763 4.06 14.22 15.89
CA MET A 763 4.87 13.33 16.73
C MET A 763 5.17 12.00 16.02
N GLN A 764 4.17 11.41 15.35
CA GLN A 764 4.34 10.16 14.61
C GLN A 764 5.17 10.37 13.34
N ALA A 765 4.98 11.50 12.65
CA ALA A 765 5.79 11.87 11.49
C ALA A 765 7.28 11.97 11.85
N LEU A 766 7.61 12.59 12.99
CA LEU A 766 8.98 12.78 13.46
C LEU A 766 9.60 11.57 14.18
N ALA A 767 8.81 10.61 14.65
CA ALA A 767 9.28 9.48 15.46
C ALA A 767 10.48 8.71 14.87
N PRO A 768 10.57 8.45 13.54
CA PRO A 768 11.74 7.77 12.96
C PRO A 768 13.05 8.56 13.00
N TYR A 769 12.97 9.89 13.18
CA TYR A 769 14.11 10.80 13.17
C TYR A 769 14.63 11.12 14.58
N GLN A 770 13.93 10.67 15.62
CA GLN A 770 14.31 10.91 17.00
C GLN A 770 15.62 10.16 17.37
N PRO A 771 16.47 10.74 18.24
CA PRO A 771 16.31 12.04 18.90
C PRO A 771 16.64 13.23 17.97
N LEU A 772 15.80 14.27 18.02
CA LEU A 772 16.01 15.52 17.29
C LEU A 772 16.22 16.70 18.26
N ALA A 773 17.15 17.60 17.90
CA ALA A 773 17.35 18.86 18.62
C ALA A 773 16.57 20.02 17.99
N ILE A 774 16.14 19.90 16.72
CA ILE A 774 15.35 20.91 16.02
C ILE A 774 14.06 21.23 16.79
N LYS A 775 13.73 22.52 16.92
CA LYS A 775 12.49 22.94 17.56
C LYS A 775 11.31 22.50 16.70
N THR A 776 10.34 21.82 17.31
CA THR A 776 9.11 21.37 16.62
C THR A 776 7.93 22.22 17.06
N VAL A 777 7.14 22.70 16.11
CA VAL A 777 5.91 23.47 16.34
C VAL A 777 4.78 22.86 15.51
N TYR A 778 3.59 22.78 16.09
CA TYR A 778 2.39 22.28 15.43
C TYR A 778 1.35 23.39 15.35
N CYS A 779 1.11 23.89 14.14
CA CYS A 779 0.16 24.97 13.86
C CYS A 779 -0.79 24.50 12.75
N PRO A 780 -1.78 23.62 13.04
CA PRO A 780 -2.67 23.10 12.00
C PRO A 780 -3.55 24.22 11.43
N ILE A 781 -3.49 24.42 10.12
CA ILE A 781 -4.26 25.45 9.40
C ILE A 781 -5.26 24.74 8.50
N GLU A 782 -6.37 24.33 9.10
CA GLU A 782 -7.46 23.66 8.40
C GLU A 782 -8.68 24.57 8.31
N THR A 783 -9.09 24.92 7.09
CA THR A 783 -10.20 25.84 6.85
C THR A 783 -11.56 25.15 6.79
N SER A 784 -11.63 23.82 6.97
CA SER A 784 -12.88 23.06 6.88
C SER A 784 -13.85 23.41 8.03
N LEU A 785 -15.13 23.13 7.82
CA LEU A 785 -16.18 23.41 8.82
C LEU A 785 -15.84 22.76 10.17
N ASN A 786 -15.87 23.58 11.23
CA ASN A 786 -15.90 23.08 12.59
C ASN A 786 -17.32 22.64 13.00
N PHE A 787 -17.44 21.92 14.12
CA PHE A 787 -18.72 21.38 14.59
C PHE A 787 -19.77 22.47 14.85
N GLN A 788 -19.36 23.64 15.37
CA GLN A 788 -20.26 24.76 15.63
C GLN A 788 -20.79 25.38 14.33
N GLN A 789 -19.92 25.61 13.35
CA GLN A 789 -20.26 26.10 12.01
C GLN A 789 -21.14 25.09 11.27
N ALA A 790 -20.84 23.79 11.38
CA ALA A 790 -21.64 22.72 10.80
C ALA A 790 -23.06 22.69 11.38
N ASN A 791 -23.19 22.76 12.71
CA ASN A 791 -24.50 22.83 13.38
C ASN A 791 -25.30 24.06 12.96
N LYS A 792 -24.65 25.23 12.81
CA LYS A 792 -25.28 26.44 12.28
C LYS A 792 -25.75 26.24 10.83
N LEU A 793 -24.90 25.69 9.98
CA LEU A 793 -25.22 25.42 8.58
C LEU A 793 -26.40 24.45 8.46
N ILE A 794 -26.41 23.36 9.22
CA ILE A 794 -27.51 22.38 9.22
C ILE A 794 -28.86 23.04 9.59
N LYS A 795 -28.85 23.92 10.60
CA LYS A 795 -30.04 24.70 11.03
C LYS A 795 -30.55 25.63 9.91
N GLU A 796 -29.65 26.21 9.12
CA GLU A 796 -29.99 27.08 7.99
C GLU A 796 -30.47 26.30 6.75
N LEU A 797 -29.91 25.11 6.50
CA LEU A 797 -30.27 24.25 5.36
C LEU A 797 -31.63 23.56 5.54
N LYS A 798 -32.04 23.29 6.78
CA LYS A 798 -33.30 22.62 7.15
C LYS A 798 -33.55 21.31 6.37
N PRO A 799 -32.64 20.33 6.43
CA PRO A 799 -32.78 19.07 5.68
C PRO A 799 -34.01 18.26 6.11
N GLY A 800 -34.50 17.39 5.23
CA GLY A 800 -35.49 16.36 5.57
C GLY A 800 -34.86 15.25 6.43
N VAL A 801 -33.75 14.70 5.94
CA VAL A 801 -32.94 13.66 6.58
C VAL A 801 -31.47 14.06 6.52
N LEU A 802 -30.75 13.87 7.62
CA LEU A 802 -29.32 14.13 7.71
C LEU A 802 -28.54 12.81 7.81
N VAL A 803 -27.54 12.63 6.97
CA VAL A 803 -26.65 11.46 6.96
C VAL A 803 -25.25 11.92 7.34
N ILE A 804 -24.71 11.37 8.42
CA ILE A 804 -23.40 11.75 8.97
C ILE A 804 -22.59 10.55 9.45
N PRO A 805 -21.26 10.63 9.43
CA PRO A 805 -20.40 9.68 10.10
C PRO A 805 -20.73 9.52 11.59
N GLU A 806 -20.66 8.29 12.12
CA GLU A 806 -20.99 8.01 13.53
C GLU A 806 -20.07 8.75 14.52
N ASN A 807 -18.80 8.95 14.15
CA ASN A 807 -17.81 9.69 14.94
C ASN A 807 -18.16 11.16 15.15
N TYR A 808 -19.11 11.72 14.41
CA TYR A 808 -19.59 13.10 14.63
C TYR A 808 -20.70 13.19 15.69
N THR A 809 -21.19 12.06 16.20
CA THR A 809 -22.29 12.02 17.18
C THR A 809 -21.82 11.82 18.62
N HIS A 810 -20.51 11.65 18.81
CA HIS A 810 -19.88 11.45 20.10
C HIS A 810 -18.63 12.33 20.19
N PRO A 811 -18.30 12.87 21.38
CA PRO A 811 -17.10 13.68 21.55
C PRO A 811 -15.84 12.84 21.26
N PRO A 812 -14.76 13.46 20.76
CA PRO A 812 -13.53 12.74 20.42
C PRO A 812 -12.93 12.05 21.66
N PRO A 813 -12.34 10.83 21.52
CA PRO A 813 -11.79 10.08 22.65
C PRO A 813 -10.70 10.82 23.44
N ILE A 814 -9.96 11.69 22.76
CA ILE A 814 -8.87 12.51 23.34
C ILE A 814 -9.42 13.60 24.27
N ALA A 815 -10.65 14.06 24.03
CA ALA A 815 -11.27 15.14 24.79
C ALA A 815 -12.76 14.85 25.07
N PRO A 816 -13.06 13.82 25.90
CA PRO A 816 -14.44 13.37 26.14
C PRO A 816 -15.30 14.42 26.85
N GLN A 817 -14.70 15.43 27.47
CA GLN A 817 -15.39 16.52 28.16
C GLN A 817 -15.93 17.60 27.22
N LYS A 818 -15.46 17.66 25.96
CA LYS A 818 -15.87 18.69 24.98
C LYS A 818 -17.14 18.27 24.24
N LEU A 819 -18.28 18.45 24.92
CA LEU A 819 -19.61 18.12 24.40
C LEU A 819 -20.05 19.02 23.23
N ASP A 820 -19.34 20.11 22.94
CA ASP A 820 -19.59 21.02 21.83
C ASP A 820 -19.07 20.51 20.47
N LEU A 821 -18.34 19.40 20.47
CA LEU A 821 -17.72 18.79 19.29
C LEU A 821 -18.53 17.61 18.77
N VAL A 822 -19.84 17.81 18.69
CA VAL A 822 -20.78 16.85 18.13
C VAL A 822 -21.78 17.58 17.26
N ILE A 823 -22.35 16.86 16.30
CA ILE A 823 -23.49 17.36 15.55
C ILE A 823 -24.74 17.21 16.41
N ASP A 824 -25.41 18.34 16.65
CA ASP A 824 -26.62 18.42 17.48
C ASP A 824 -27.72 17.53 16.88
N GLN A 825 -28.52 16.90 17.75
CA GLN A 825 -29.78 16.34 17.29
C GLN A 825 -30.70 17.47 16.84
N VAL A 826 -31.16 17.40 15.59
CA VAL A 826 -32.14 18.35 15.06
C VAL A 826 -33.53 17.88 15.49
N PRO A 827 -34.30 18.68 16.24
CA PRO A 827 -35.66 18.31 16.65
C PRO A 827 -36.53 17.98 15.44
N ASP A 828 -37.32 16.90 15.53
CA ASP A 828 -38.26 16.44 14.50
C ASP A 828 -37.66 16.04 13.14
N LYS A 829 -36.35 15.74 13.09
CA LYS A 829 -35.64 15.32 11.87
C LYS A 829 -34.92 13.99 12.05
N MET A 830 -34.92 13.17 11.01
CA MET A 830 -34.26 11.87 11.00
C MET A 830 -32.75 12.03 10.75
N ILE A 831 -31.93 11.43 11.61
CA ILE A 831 -30.47 11.34 11.44
C ILE A 831 -30.08 9.89 11.18
N ILE A 832 -29.35 9.63 10.10
CA ILE A 832 -28.78 8.33 9.76
C ILE A 832 -27.27 8.41 10.00
N LYS A 833 -26.76 7.50 10.82
CA LYS A 833 -25.34 7.37 11.12
C LYS A 833 -24.75 6.28 10.22
N PHE A 834 -23.47 6.39 9.84
CA PHE A 834 -22.80 5.33 9.09
C PHE A 834 -21.35 5.13 9.54
N LYS A 835 -20.86 3.89 9.37
CA LYS A 835 -19.46 3.50 9.53
C LYS A 835 -18.79 3.21 8.18
N ARG A 836 -17.45 3.20 8.18
CA ARG A 836 -16.66 2.86 7.00
C ARG A 836 -17.00 1.44 6.52
N GLY A 837 -17.47 1.31 5.28
CA GLY A 837 -17.83 0.04 4.65
C GLY A 837 -19.26 -0.43 4.91
N GLU A 838 -20.10 0.38 5.56
CA GLU A 838 -21.51 0.08 5.79
C GLU A 838 -22.37 0.51 4.59
N VAL A 839 -23.37 -0.29 4.23
CA VAL A 839 -24.35 0.02 3.18
C VAL A 839 -25.60 0.60 3.81
N ILE A 840 -25.88 1.88 3.54
CA ILE A 840 -27.04 2.60 4.06
C ILE A 840 -28.15 2.74 3.01
N LYS A 841 -29.41 2.58 3.44
CA LYS A 841 -30.58 2.84 2.60
C LYS A 841 -31.13 4.22 2.87
N LEU A 842 -31.09 5.10 1.87
CA LEU A 842 -31.66 6.44 1.97
C LEU A 842 -33.19 6.37 1.87
N PRO A 843 -33.95 7.04 2.76
CA PRO A 843 -35.41 6.96 2.83
C PRO A 843 -36.07 7.85 1.77
N LEU A 844 -35.77 7.60 0.50
CA LEU A 844 -36.35 8.26 -0.66
C LEU A 844 -37.70 7.61 -0.99
N LYS A 845 -38.77 8.40 -1.11
CA LYS A 845 -40.13 7.95 -1.42
C LYS A 845 -40.51 8.47 -2.79
N ARG A 846 -40.09 7.77 -3.85
CA ARG A 846 -40.53 8.06 -5.22
C ARG A 846 -42.04 7.76 -5.36
N LYS A 847 -42.88 8.79 -5.25
CA LYS A 847 -44.35 8.66 -5.31
C LYS A 847 -44.96 8.95 -6.68
N ARG A 848 -44.27 9.70 -7.54
CA ARG A 848 -44.78 10.12 -8.86
C ARG A 848 -43.64 10.15 -9.89
N GLY A 849 -43.97 9.88 -11.15
CA GLY A 849 -43.07 10.01 -12.30
C GLY A 849 -43.47 11.19 -13.18
N ARG A 850 -42.51 11.86 -13.82
CA ARG A 850 -42.78 12.88 -14.84
C ARG A 850 -42.94 12.19 -16.19
N VAL A 851 -44.01 12.52 -16.90
CA VAL A 851 -44.28 12.07 -18.27
C VAL A 851 -44.42 13.31 -19.14
N PHE A 852 -43.71 13.33 -20.27
CA PHE A 852 -43.79 14.39 -21.26
C PHE A 852 -44.86 14.02 -22.28
N LEU A 853 -45.78 14.95 -22.52
CA LEU A 853 -46.84 14.76 -23.49
C LEU A 853 -46.37 15.17 -24.88
N ASN A 854 -46.47 14.29 -25.87
CA ASN A 854 -46.10 14.65 -27.23
C ASN A 854 -46.97 15.80 -27.75
N PRO A 855 -46.40 16.83 -28.43
CA PRO A 855 -47.18 17.96 -28.97
C PRO A 855 -48.34 17.56 -29.89
N LYS A 856 -48.22 16.44 -30.63
CA LYS A 856 -49.32 15.91 -31.46
C LYS A 856 -50.48 15.40 -30.62
N MET A 857 -50.19 14.82 -29.47
CA MET A 857 -51.18 14.33 -28.51
C MET A 857 -51.78 15.46 -27.68
N ALA A 858 -50.99 16.49 -27.36
CA ALA A 858 -51.49 17.69 -26.69
C ALA A 858 -52.60 18.40 -27.49
N LYS A 859 -52.52 18.37 -28.82
CA LYS A 859 -53.55 18.94 -29.72
C LYS A 859 -54.89 18.20 -29.67
N THR A 860 -54.91 16.95 -29.23
CA THR A 860 -56.16 16.15 -29.17
C THR A 860 -56.86 16.26 -27.81
N ILE A 861 -56.27 16.97 -26.84
CA ILE A 861 -56.90 17.18 -25.53
C ILE A 861 -58.07 18.15 -25.69
N VAL A 862 -59.27 17.68 -25.33
CA VAL A 862 -60.46 18.50 -25.21
C VAL A 862 -60.92 18.45 -23.76
N PRO A 863 -60.61 19.47 -22.94
CA PRO A 863 -61.02 19.50 -21.55
C PRO A 863 -62.51 19.84 -21.43
N GLN A 864 -63.24 19.03 -20.67
CA GLN A 864 -64.66 19.20 -20.38
C GLN A 864 -64.84 19.69 -18.93
N GLU A 865 -65.63 20.73 -18.72
CA GLU A 865 -65.90 21.28 -17.39
C GLU A 865 -66.86 20.36 -16.63
N VAL A 866 -66.41 19.85 -15.48
CA VAL A 866 -67.16 18.92 -14.64
C VAL A 866 -67.72 19.63 -13.40
N GLN A 867 -67.01 20.65 -12.92
CA GLN A 867 -67.43 21.58 -11.86
C GLN A 867 -66.92 22.98 -12.21
N PRO A 868 -67.53 24.07 -11.67
CA PRO A 868 -67.04 25.42 -11.89
C PRO A 868 -65.54 25.53 -11.57
N GLY A 869 -64.72 25.75 -12.61
CA GLY A 869 -63.26 25.87 -12.48
C GLY A 869 -62.46 24.55 -12.47
N VAL A 870 -63.11 23.39 -12.63
CA VAL A 870 -62.44 22.07 -12.76
C VAL A 870 -62.82 21.42 -14.09
N THR A 871 -61.85 21.37 -14.99
CA THR A 871 -61.98 20.71 -16.30
C THR A 871 -61.17 19.42 -16.36
N ILE A 872 -61.74 18.36 -16.91
CA ILE A 872 -61.11 17.03 -17.02
C ILE A 872 -61.04 16.62 -18.50
N SER A 873 -59.98 15.93 -18.90
CA SER A 873 -59.84 15.32 -20.23
C SER A 873 -59.12 13.98 -20.11
N THR A 874 -59.48 13.01 -20.93
CA THR A 874 -58.81 11.71 -20.99
C THR A 874 -57.67 11.73 -22.00
N LEU A 875 -56.60 11.00 -21.66
CA LEU A 875 -55.40 10.87 -22.48
C LEU A 875 -55.09 9.38 -22.62
N THR A 876 -55.03 8.88 -23.85
CA THR A 876 -54.68 7.48 -24.13
C THR A 876 -53.63 7.44 -25.22
N GLY A 877 -52.47 6.85 -24.91
CA GLY A 877 -51.30 6.85 -25.78
C GLY A 877 -50.32 5.74 -25.46
N VAL A 878 -49.31 5.59 -26.32
CA VAL A 878 -48.19 4.66 -26.11
C VAL A 878 -47.13 5.37 -25.28
N LEU A 879 -46.73 4.77 -24.16
CA LEU A 879 -45.62 5.27 -23.36
C LEU A 879 -44.30 4.79 -23.95
N GLN A 880 -43.54 5.68 -24.59
CA GLN A 880 -42.18 5.41 -25.01
C GLN A 880 -41.22 5.77 -23.86
N VAL A 881 -40.35 4.84 -23.50
CA VAL A 881 -39.31 5.07 -22.49
C VAL A 881 -37.95 4.99 -23.17
N LYS A 882 -37.21 6.09 -23.15
CA LYS A 882 -35.83 6.16 -23.62
C LYS A 882 -35.01 6.96 -22.63
N ASP A 883 -33.90 6.40 -22.13
CA ASP A 883 -33.03 7.05 -21.14
C ASP A 883 -33.84 7.62 -19.95
N ASN A 884 -34.75 6.81 -19.38
CA ASN A 884 -35.69 7.20 -18.31
C ASN A 884 -36.58 8.44 -18.58
N ILE A 885 -36.56 8.98 -19.80
CA ILE A 885 -37.51 9.97 -20.28
C ILE A 885 -38.76 9.21 -20.73
N HIS A 886 -39.90 9.59 -20.16
CA HIS A 886 -41.19 8.98 -20.42
C HIS A 886 -41.99 9.89 -21.36
N ASP A 887 -42.05 9.56 -22.64
CA ASP A 887 -42.84 10.29 -23.65
C ASP A 887 -44.15 9.57 -23.93
N LEU A 888 -45.28 10.28 -23.80
CA LEU A 888 -46.60 9.75 -24.16
C LEU A 888 -46.92 10.14 -25.62
N LEU A 889 -46.96 9.13 -26.49
CA LEU A 889 -47.19 9.26 -27.92
C LEU A 889 -48.65 8.93 -28.30
N PRO A 890 -49.16 9.47 -29.42
CA PRO A 890 -50.44 9.03 -29.99
C PRO A 890 -50.40 7.53 -30.33
N LEU A 891 -51.54 6.84 -30.20
CA LEU A 891 -51.71 5.49 -30.72
C LEU A 891 -51.65 5.53 -32.25
N GLU A 892 -50.68 4.86 -32.86
CA GLU A 892 -50.70 4.60 -34.30
C GLU A 892 -51.67 3.45 -34.60
N PRO A 893 -52.51 3.55 -35.66
CA PRO A 893 -53.39 2.44 -36.06
C PRO A 893 -52.55 1.22 -36.46
N SER A 894 -53.04 0.02 -36.15
CA SER A 894 -52.33 -1.23 -36.42
C SER A 894 -52.17 -1.42 -37.94
N LYS A 895 -51.11 -2.16 -38.36
CA LYS A 895 -50.90 -2.47 -39.79
C LYS A 895 -52.09 -3.22 -40.42
N GLU A 896 -52.90 -3.91 -39.63
CA GLU A 896 -54.11 -4.61 -40.06
C GLU A 896 -55.24 -3.62 -40.44
N GLU A 897 -55.37 -2.49 -39.73
CA GLU A 897 -56.34 -1.43 -40.06
C GLU A 897 -55.95 -0.65 -41.34
N LEU A 898 -54.65 -0.56 -41.64
CA LEU A 898 -54.14 0.09 -42.84
C LEU A 898 -54.33 -0.75 -44.12
N GLU A 899 -54.50 -2.07 -44.00
CA GLU A 899 -54.72 -2.96 -45.15
C GLU A 899 -56.20 -3.05 -45.56
N GLU A 900 -57.16 -3.01 -44.63
CA GLU A 900 -58.59 -2.98 -44.97
C GLU A 900 -58.98 -1.71 -45.76
N HIS A 901 -58.33 -0.58 -45.48
CA HIS A 901 -58.63 0.71 -46.12
C HIS A 901 -58.15 0.84 -47.58
N LYS A 902 -57.30 -0.07 -48.09
CA LYS A 902 -56.88 -0.04 -49.52
C LYS A 902 -57.91 -0.64 -50.48
N SER A 903 -58.97 -1.30 -49.98
CA SER A 903 -59.91 -2.05 -50.82
C SER A 903 -61.19 -1.30 -51.26
N LYS A 904 -61.43 -0.06 -50.81
CA LYS A 904 -62.64 0.70 -51.18
C LYS A 904 -62.29 2.04 -51.83
N SER A 905 -62.52 2.13 -53.14
CA SER A 905 -62.38 3.34 -53.95
C SER A 905 -63.49 4.35 -53.65
N GLY A 906 -63.15 5.40 -52.90
CA GLY A 906 -63.98 6.59 -52.69
C GLY A 906 -63.13 7.71 -52.05
N PRO A 907 -63.47 8.99 -52.24
CA PRO A 907 -62.69 10.10 -51.70
C PRO A 907 -62.65 10.02 -50.16
N PRO A 908 -61.53 10.40 -49.52
CA PRO A 908 -61.34 10.18 -48.10
C PRO A 908 -62.31 11.06 -47.29
N GLN A 909 -63.28 10.44 -46.63
CA GLN A 909 -64.03 11.10 -45.57
C GLN A 909 -63.11 11.21 -44.34
N PRO A 910 -62.94 12.40 -43.74
CA PRO A 910 -62.18 12.57 -42.51
C PRO A 910 -63.06 12.13 -41.33
N ASN A 911 -63.25 10.82 -41.17
CA ASN A 911 -63.94 10.26 -40.03
C ASN A 911 -63.42 8.84 -39.74
N SER A 912 -62.11 8.71 -39.52
CA SER A 912 -61.62 7.76 -38.52
C SER A 912 -61.59 8.52 -37.18
N GLN A 913 -62.78 8.81 -36.64
CA GLN A 913 -62.87 9.13 -35.22
C GLN A 913 -62.23 7.93 -34.52
N LEU A 914 -61.12 8.17 -33.81
CA LEU A 914 -60.73 7.32 -32.68
C LEU A 914 -62.03 6.94 -31.99
N ARG A 915 -62.27 5.64 -31.75
CA ARG A 915 -63.43 5.21 -30.96
C ARG A 915 -63.52 6.16 -29.77
N ASN A 916 -64.51 7.04 -29.76
CA ASN A 916 -64.84 7.86 -28.61
C ASN A 916 -65.31 6.84 -27.56
N ILE A 917 -64.35 6.30 -26.81
CA ILE A 917 -64.63 5.52 -25.63
C ILE A 917 -65.17 6.55 -24.66
N LYS A 918 -66.50 6.70 -24.66
CA LYS A 918 -67.20 7.47 -23.65
C LYS A 918 -67.04 6.73 -22.34
N TYR A 919 -66.45 7.40 -21.37
CA TYR A 919 -66.35 6.88 -20.02
C TYR A 919 -67.57 7.37 -19.26
N GLU A 920 -68.23 6.45 -18.58
CA GLU A 920 -69.40 6.76 -17.78
C GLU A 920 -68.96 7.00 -16.34
N TRP A 921 -69.49 8.04 -15.71
CA TRP A 921 -69.20 8.37 -14.32
C TRP A 921 -70.44 8.86 -13.57
N GLY A 922 -70.32 8.83 -12.25
CA GLY A 922 -71.38 9.20 -11.32
C GLY A 922 -71.96 7.98 -10.62
N THR A 923 -72.60 8.22 -9.48
CA THR A 923 -73.38 7.21 -8.78
C THR A 923 -74.67 6.96 -9.56
N LEU A 924 -75.01 5.68 -9.74
CA LEU A 924 -76.21 5.28 -10.46
C LEU A 924 -77.45 5.66 -9.64
N ASP A 925 -78.30 6.55 -10.18
CA ASP A 925 -79.56 6.90 -9.52
C ASP A 925 -80.54 5.72 -9.63
N ILE A 926 -80.67 4.99 -8.51
CA ILE A 926 -81.51 3.80 -8.40
C ILE A 926 -82.99 4.13 -8.67
N ASN A 927 -83.47 5.30 -8.24
CA ASN A 927 -84.87 5.69 -8.43
C ASN A 927 -85.16 5.98 -9.90
N LEU A 928 -84.21 6.63 -10.59
CA LEU A 928 -84.29 6.88 -12.03
C LEU A 928 -84.22 5.56 -12.81
N LEU A 929 -83.33 4.65 -12.41
CA LEU A 929 -83.19 3.34 -13.04
C LEU A 929 -84.46 2.50 -12.90
N LEU A 930 -85.04 2.44 -11.69
CA LEU A 930 -86.32 1.75 -11.46
C LEU A 930 -87.44 2.31 -12.34
N LYS A 931 -87.50 3.64 -12.49
CA LYS A 931 -88.47 4.29 -13.37
C LYS A 931 -88.27 3.92 -14.84
N LYS A 932 -87.03 3.87 -15.33
CA LYS A 932 -86.71 3.50 -16.71
C LYS A 932 -86.94 2.02 -16.99
N LEU A 933 -86.59 1.13 -16.06
CA LEU A 933 -86.89 -0.30 -16.15
C LEU A 933 -88.41 -0.53 -16.23
N ALA A 934 -89.20 0.14 -15.39
CA ALA A 934 -90.66 0.04 -15.44
C ALA A 934 -91.26 0.57 -16.76
N GLN A 935 -90.73 1.68 -17.30
CA GLN A 935 -91.17 2.25 -18.58
C GLN A 935 -90.88 1.33 -19.77
N ASP A 936 -89.82 0.53 -19.70
CA ASP A 936 -89.35 -0.32 -20.81
C ASP A 936 -89.90 -1.77 -20.74
N GLY A 937 -90.91 -1.98 -19.88
CA GLY A 937 -91.70 -3.20 -19.80
C GLY A 937 -91.22 -4.25 -18.79
N PHE A 938 -90.24 -3.93 -17.93
CA PHE A 938 -89.80 -4.85 -16.87
C PHE A 938 -90.80 -4.85 -15.72
N THR A 939 -91.43 -6.00 -15.48
CA THR A 939 -92.41 -6.21 -14.40
C THR A 939 -91.82 -7.10 -13.30
N ASP A 940 -92.23 -6.88 -12.05
CA ASP A 940 -91.85 -7.69 -10.86
C ASP A 940 -90.39 -7.53 -10.37
N ILE A 941 -89.90 -6.28 -10.32
CA ILE A 941 -88.55 -5.96 -9.81
C ILE A 941 -88.56 -5.97 -8.28
N LYS A 942 -87.73 -6.81 -7.65
CA LYS A 942 -87.51 -6.82 -6.20
C LYS A 942 -86.27 -6.00 -5.84
N VAL A 943 -86.43 -5.07 -4.91
CA VAL A 943 -85.33 -4.24 -4.40
C VAL A 943 -84.98 -4.73 -3.00
N GLU A 944 -83.77 -5.25 -2.83
CA GLU A 944 -83.23 -5.65 -1.54
C GLU A 944 -82.14 -4.66 -1.13
N GLN A 945 -82.27 -4.11 0.07
CA GLN A 945 -81.26 -3.22 0.64
C GLN A 945 -80.29 -4.06 1.49
N GLY A 946 -79.01 -4.05 1.10
CA GLY A 946 -77.95 -4.82 1.75
C GLY A 946 -77.37 -4.06 2.95
N SER A 947 -76.04 -3.93 3.00
CA SER A 947 -75.35 -3.03 3.93
C SER A 947 -75.72 -1.56 3.62
N ALA A 948 -75.40 -0.61 4.51
CA ALA A 948 -75.94 0.77 4.50
C ALA A 948 -75.80 1.55 3.17
N GLU A 949 -74.98 1.09 2.22
CA GLU A 949 -74.71 1.73 0.93
C GLU A 949 -74.80 0.77 -0.29
N GLU A 950 -75.33 -0.44 -0.12
CA GLU A 950 -75.45 -1.43 -1.20
C GLU A 950 -76.92 -1.78 -1.47
N VAL A 951 -77.35 -1.66 -2.73
CA VAL A 951 -78.72 -1.97 -3.17
C VAL A 951 -78.68 -3.02 -4.27
N THR A 952 -79.45 -4.09 -4.10
CA THR A 952 -79.58 -5.17 -5.07
C THR A 952 -80.96 -5.15 -5.72
N LEU A 953 -80.99 -5.09 -7.04
CA LEU A 953 -82.19 -5.21 -7.86
C LEU A 953 -82.25 -6.62 -8.45
N ILE A 954 -83.29 -7.38 -8.12
CA ILE A 954 -83.52 -8.72 -8.65
C ILE A 954 -84.68 -8.62 -9.63
N LEU A 955 -84.45 -9.05 -10.88
CA LEU A 955 -85.44 -9.17 -11.94
C LEU A 955 -85.72 -10.66 -12.17
N PRO A 956 -86.70 -11.27 -11.47
CA PRO A 956 -86.90 -12.72 -11.45
C PRO A 956 -87.34 -13.26 -12.81
N SER A 957 -88.20 -12.51 -13.51
CA SER A 957 -88.73 -12.86 -14.84
C SER A 957 -87.63 -12.96 -15.91
N GLU A 958 -86.51 -12.27 -15.69
CA GLU A 958 -85.41 -12.13 -16.66
C GLU A 958 -84.09 -12.76 -16.17
N ASP A 959 -84.11 -13.50 -15.05
CA ASP A 959 -82.95 -14.14 -14.42
C ASP A 959 -81.73 -13.19 -14.34
N THR A 960 -81.97 -11.99 -13.80
CA THR A 960 -80.97 -10.92 -13.74
C THR A 960 -80.90 -10.29 -12.35
N VAL A 961 -79.68 -10.10 -11.86
CA VAL A 961 -79.37 -9.42 -10.59
C VAL A 961 -78.43 -8.24 -10.87
N ILE A 962 -78.81 -7.05 -10.42
CA ILE A 962 -78.00 -5.83 -10.51
C ILE A 962 -77.65 -5.40 -9.08
N LYS A 963 -76.38 -5.45 -8.71
CA LYS A 963 -75.88 -4.92 -7.43
C LYS A 963 -75.27 -3.56 -7.65
N VAL A 964 -75.69 -2.58 -6.86
CA VAL A 964 -75.21 -1.20 -6.93
C VAL A 964 -74.62 -0.84 -5.57
N SER A 965 -73.35 -0.47 -5.55
CA SER A 965 -72.64 0.09 -4.39
C SER A 965 -72.20 1.54 -4.69
N GLU A 966 -71.69 2.25 -3.68
CA GLU A 966 -71.16 3.61 -3.84
C GLU A 966 -70.08 3.72 -4.95
N LYS A 967 -69.32 2.63 -5.20
CA LYS A 967 -68.16 2.64 -6.11
C LYS A 967 -68.20 1.60 -7.23
N SER A 968 -69.21 0.73 -7.26
CA SER A 968 -69.33 -0.33 -8.27
C SER A 968 -70.79 -0.64 -8.63
N THR A 969 -71.01 -1.07 -9.88
CA THR A 969 -72.29 -1.66 -10.32
C THR A 969 -71.97 -2.99 -10.99
N GLU A 970 -72.52 -4.07 -10.46
CA GLU A 970 -72.31 -5.44 -10.96
C GLU A 970 -73.64 -5.99 -11.50
N ILE A 971 -73.59 -6.61 -12.68
CA ILE A 971 -74.78 -7.16 -13.34
C ILE A 971 -74.51 -8.61 -13.68
N VAL A 972 -75.36 -9.50 -13.16
CA VAL A 972 -75.34 -10.93 -13.47
C VAL A 972 -76.64 -11.25 -14.20
N CYS A 973 -76.56 -11.75 -15.43
CA CYS A 973 -77.74 -12.07 -16.25
C CYS A 973 -77.56 -13.38 -17.04
N GLY A 974 -78.66 -14.15 -17.13
CA GLY A 974 -78.72 -15.39 -17.88
C GLY A 974 -78.67 -15.19 -19.41
N GLY A 975 -77.50 -15.39 -20.02
CA GLY A 975 -77.24 -15.78 -21.42
C GLY A 975 -77.81 -15.01 -22.63
N LYS A 976 -78.87 -14.21 -22.51
CA LYS A 976 -79.58 -13.56 -23.64
C LYS A 976 -78.93 -12.23 -24.04
N GLN A 977 -78.42 -12.13 -25.26
CA GLN A 977 -77.70 -10.95 -25.74
C GLN A 977 -78.60 -9.71 -25.95
N SER A 978 -79.86 -9.90 -26.36
CA SER A 978 -80.84 -8.81 -26.52
C SER A 978 -81.15 -8.12 -25.19
N LEU A 979 -81.33 -8.90 -24.12
CA LEU A 979 -81.55 -8.41 -22.76
C LEU A 979 -80.34 -7.63 -22.24
N ARG A 980 -79.12 -8.13 -22.47
CA ARG A 980 -77.88 -7.46 -22.09
C ARG A 980 -77.72 -6.08 -22.72
N LEU A 981 -77.98 -5.97 -24.02
CA LEU A 981 -77.90 -4.70 -24.74
C LEU A 981 -78.94 -3.70 -24.21
N LYS A 982 -80.18 -4.17 -23.99
CA LYS A 982 -81.26 -3.36 -23.45
C LYS A 982 -80.96 -2.84 -22.03
N LEU A 983 -80.48 -3.71 -21.13
CA LEU A 983 -80.08 -3.32 -19.78
C LEU A 983 -78.89 -2.36 -19.77
N ARG A 984 -77.87 -2.61 -20.61
CA ARG A 984 -76.75 -1.70 -20.79
C ARG A 984 -77.24 -0.31 -21.17
N ASP A 985 -78.08 -0.20 -22.20
CA ASP A 985 -78.51 1.09 -22.72
C ASP A 985 -79.37 1.86 -21.70
N LEU A 986 -80.20 1.17 -20.91
CA LEU A 986 -80.97 1.77 -19.80
C LEU A 986 -80.08 2.24 -18.64
N LEU A 987 -79.03 1.49 -18.33
CA LEU A 987 -78.06 1.85 -17.28
C LEU A 987 -77.20 3.04 -17.68
N LEU A 988 -76.66 3.04 -18.91
CA LEU A 988 -75.89 4.16 -19.48
C LEU A 988 -76.70 5.46 -19.47
N GLN A 989 -78.01 5.33 -19.65
CA GLN A 989 -78.97 6.43 -19.58
C GLN A 989 -79.23 6.99 -18.17
N CYS A 990 -78.73 6.34 -17.12
CA CYS A 990 -78.86 6.74 -15.72
C CYS A 990 -77.54 7.25 -15.11
N VAL A 991 -76.47 7.27 -15.90
CA VAL A 991 -75.14 7.79 -15.52
C VAL A 991 -74.74 8.90 -16.51
N GLN A 992 -73.77 9.72 -16.11
CA GLN A 992 -73.27 10.80 -16.97
C GLN A 992 -72.11 10.29 -17.83
N SER A 993 -72.12 10.60 -19.12
CA SER A 993 -71.03 10.23 -20.05
C SER A 993 -70.06 11.39 -20.27
N PHE A 994 -68.77 11.09 -20.40
CA PHE A 994 -67.74 12.01 -20.93
C PHE A 994 -66.91 11.34 -22.03
#